data_AF-A0AAD8CW89-F1
#
_entry.id   AF-A0AAD8CW89-F1
#
_cell.length_a   1.000
_cell.length_b   1.000
_cell.length_c   1.000
_cell.angle_alpha   90.00
_cell.angle_beta   90.00
_cell.angle_gamma   90.00
#
_symmetry.space_group_name_H-M   'P 1'
#
loop_
_entity.id
_entity.type
_entity.pdbx_description
1 polymer ?
#
loop_
_entity_poly.entity_id
_entity_poly.type
_entity_poly.pdbx_seq_one_letter_code
_entity_poly.pdbx_strand_id
1 'polypeptide(L)'
;MRARLRTTPFPFRYNVVFGAENELEVSDREVTYTRKQFDEKHIYMETAGQALGGETAAPMTAIPDSDNSEDHEPSEAMNMVHPDNPENCEITALEEDRSEERAPEKSPDSPANMELESSPKDVSEDADASPEASRDATAGVSEAEDFDVPFPAEYEKFWKVVEENPQDFTGWTYLLQYVEQENHLVASRKAFDAFFSRYPYCYGYWKKYADLEKRHGNIKRAEEAYRHGLQEIPLSVDLWIHYINFLKESLDPSEPATESQLRSAYEHAVLAAGTDFRSDRLWEAYINWETELGNLREVTAIYDRLLGIPTQLYSHHFQRFREHIQNNLPKQFLSVDEFVKLRRELASVNGHGGEDASAEDDIPPGIEDITDPAKLITEIENMRHRVIESRQEVFNHNEHEVSKRWTFEEGIKRPYFHVKPLEKAQLNNWKEYLDFEIENGTPERVAVLFERCLVACALYEEFWVKYAKYLENHSIEGVRHVYMKACTVHLPKKPTVHLLWSAFEEQQGNIEDARGILKTFEENVPGLAMVRLRRVSLERRHGNLEEAESLLREAIKNGKTASVSSFYSIKLARLLFKVQKSLQRAREVLLEAIERDESPKLYLNLLEIEFSGDLKLNEEHILSCFDRAVNSSLPVETRISFSQRKVEFLEDFGFDVTRLMTAYDEHQSLLKKQDSLKRKAENGVQEPEEKKQRTEDTMVETGQMMGGDMQANQSAYNYSSWYQYNYQNPWSYGQYYPPPPT
;
A
#
# COMPACT_ATOMS: atom_id res chain seq x y z
N MET A 1 8.09 -31.71 9.25
CA MET A 1 9.49 -32.04 8.88
C MET A 1 9.55 -32.59 7.45
N ARG A 2 9.97 -31.75 6.49
CA ARG A 2 10.75 -32.06 5.29
C ARG A 2 10.94 -30.74 4.54
N ALA A 3 12.07 -30.11 4.80
CA ALA A 3 12.53 -28.92 4.11
C ALA A 3 12.90 -29.28 2.66
N ARG A 4 12.35 -28.55 1.68
CA ARG A 4 12.88 -28.51 0.32
C ARG A 4 13.63 -27.19 0.17
N LEU A 5 14.94 -27.32 -0.01
CA LEU A 5 15.84 -26.27 -0.48
C LEU A 5 15.26 -25.67 -1.77
N ARG A 6 14.85 -24.40 -1.71
CA ARG A 6 14.58 -23.59 -2.89
C ARG A 6 15.83 -22.77 -3.18
N THR A 7 16.47 -23.07 -4.30
CA THR A 7 17.31 -22.12 -5.03
C THR A 7 16.47 -20.87 -5.32
N THR A 8 16.94 -19.70 -4.91
CA THR A 8 16.21 -18.42 -4.98
C THR A 8 16.58 -17.61 -6.22
N PRO A 9 15.66 -17.38 -7.18
CA PRO A 9 15.72 -16.22 -8.06
C PRO A 9 15.14 -14.99 -7.33
N PHE A 10 15.73 -13.82 -7.55
CA PHE A 10 15.17 -12.52 -7.14
C PHE A 10 13.74 -12.34 -7.73
N PRO A 11 12.80 -11.67 -7.02
CA PRO A 11 11.39 -11.76 -7.36
C PRO A 11 10.97 -10.82 -8.50
N PHE A 12 10.36 -11.44 -9.50
CA PHE A 12 9.33 -10.90 -10.37
C PHE A 12 8.26 -10.13 -9.57
N ARG A 13 8.15 -8.80 -9.73
CA ARG A 13 6.94 -8.04 -9.29
C ARG A 13 6.55 -6.80 -10.10
N TYR A 14 7.06 -6.62 -11.33
CA TYR A 14 6.51 -5.59 -12.25
C TYR A 14 5.69 -6.18 -13.41
N ASN A 15 5.75 -7.50 -13.66
CA ASN A 15 5.12 -8.13 -14.84
C ASN A 15 3.71 -8.70 -14.61
N VAL A 16 3.11 -8.53 -13.43
CA VAL A 16 1.78 -9.12 -13.12
C VAL A 16 0.61 -8.22 -13.55
N VAL A 17 0.87 -6.95 -13.89
CA VAL A 17 -0.18 -6.01 -14.28
C VAL A 17 -0.37 -5.94 -15.81
N PHE A 18 0.69 -6.14 -16.60
CA PHE A 18 0.62 -6.09 -18.07
C PHE A 18 1.43 -7.24 -18.67
N GLY A 19 0.73 -8.30 -19.08
CA GLY A 19 1.33 -9.57 -19.48
C GLY A 19 2.37 -9.44 -20.60
N ALA A 20 3.61 -9.78 -20.27
CA ALA A 20 4.60 -10.30 -21.19
C ALA A 20 5.10 -11.63 -20.61
N GLU A 21 4.65 -12.74 -21.19
CA GLU A 21 5.16 -14.08 -20.88
C GLU A 21 6.62 -14.17 -21.33
N ASN A 22 7.54 -14.39 -20.40
CA ASN A 22 8.91 -14.79 -20.71
C ASN A 22 9.03 -16.31 -20.52
N GLU A 23 9.26 -17.04 -21.62
CA GLU A 23 9.96 -18.33 -21.58
C GLU A 23 11.47 -18.06 -21.55
N LEU A 24 12.15 -18.48 -20.49
CA LEU A 24 13.60 -18.63 -20.48
C LEU A 24 13.97 -19.87 -19.68
N GLU A 25 14.39 -20.93 -20.39
CA GLU A 25 15.64 -21.63 -20.07
C GLU A 25 16.10 -22.53 -21.26
N VAL A 26 17.40 -22.44 -21.56
CA VAL A 26 18.30 -23.39 -22.25
C VAL A 26 18.74 -23.14 -23.71
N SER A 27 20.03 -22.79 -23.80
CA SER A 27 21.09 -23.16 -24.76
C SER A 27 21.38 -22.32 -26.01
N ASP A 28 22.68 -21.99 -26.11
CA ASP A 28 23.38 -21.50 -27.28
C ASP A 28 23.17 -22.39 -28.51
N ARG A 29 22.36 -21.91 -29.45
CA ARG A 29 22.42 -22.06 -30.93
C ARG A 29 20.99 -22.02 -31.48
N GLU A 30 20.54 -20.85 -31.93
CA GLU A 30 19.63 -20.63 -33.08
C GLU A 30 19.12 -19.17 -33.10
N VAL A 31 20.00 -18.23 -33.43
CA VAL A 31 19.61 -16.86 -33.80
C VAL A 31 19.39 -16.85 -35.32
N THR A 32 18.25 -17.35 -35.84
CA THR A 32 17.84 -17.06 -37.24
C THR A 32 16.39 -17.41 -37.66
N TYR A 33 15.38 -17.46 -36.78
CA TYR A 33 14.02 -17.78 -37.28
C TYR A 33 12.81 -16.96 -36.77
N THR A 34 12.97 -15.98 -35.89
CA THR A 34 11.81 -15.26 -35.28
C THR A 34 11.74 -13.77 -35.64
N ARG A 35 12.18 -13.38 -36.85
CA ARG A 35 11.91 -12.04 -37.42
C ARG A 35 10.81 -12.04 -38.50
N LYS A 36 10.23 -13.20 -38.83
CA LYS A 36 9.26 -13.34 -39.94
C LYS A 36 7.78 -13.45 -39.54
N GLN A 37 7.45 -13.47 -38.25
CA GLN A 37 6.05 -13.61 -37.79
C GLN A 37 5.45 -12.32 -37.18
N PHE A 38 6.24 -11.25 -37.01
CA PHE A 38 5.74 -9.95 -36.56
C PHE A 38 5.37 -9.00 -37.72
N ASP A 39 5.88 -9.24 -38.94
CA ASP A 39 5.59 -8.41 -40.13
C ASP A 39 4.27 -8.79 -40.84
N GLU A 40 3.63 -9.91 -40.52
CA GLU A 40 2.37 -10.33 -41.17
C GLU A 40 1.08 -9.82 -40.48
N LYS A 41 1.17 -9.20 -39.30
CA LYS A 41 0.01 -8.62 -38.60
C LYS A 41 -0.20 -7.12 -38.82
N HIS A 42 0.78 -6.41 -39.38
CA HIS A 42 0.65 -4.97 -39.68
C HIS A 42 0.01 -4.65 -41.05
N ILE A 43 -0.23 -5.66 -41.90
CA ILE A 43 -0.78 -5.46 -43.25
C ILE A 43 -2.33 -5.48 -43.28
N TYR A 44 -3.01 -5.81 -42.17
CA TYR A 44 -4.48 -5.94 -42.17
C TYR A 44 -5.29 -4.78 -41.58
N MET A 45 -4.64 -3.68 -41.15
CA MET A 45 -5.34 -2.51 -40.56
C MET A 45 -5.27 -1.23 -41.41
N GLU A 46 -4.63 -1.23 -42.58
CA GLU A 46 -4.54 -0.06 -43.47
C GLU A 46 -5.48 -0.09 -44.69
N THR A 47 -6.27 -1.14 -44.89
CA THR A 47 -7.21 -1.27 -46.03
C THR A 47 -8.69 -1.24 -45.62
N ALA A 48 -9.10 -0.29 -44.78
CA ALA A 48 -10.52 -0.07 -44.46
C ALA A 48 -10.89 1.42 -44.32
N GLY A 49 -10.30 2.29 -45.13
CA GLY A 49 -10.52 3.74 -45.07
C GLY A 49 -10.73 4.43 -46.43
N GLN A 50 -11.34 3.76 -47.41
CA GLN A 50 -11.73 4.40 -48.69
C GLN A 50 -13.03 3.79 -49.23
N ALA A 51 -14.19 4.41 -48.94
CA ALA A 51 -15.37 4.45 -49.82
C ALA A 51 -16.48 5.36 -49.24
N LEU A 52 -17.10 6.17 -50.12
CA LEU A 52 -18.31 7.03 -49.97
C LEU A 52 -18.05 8.40 -49.27
N GLY A 53 -18.10 9.59 -49.87
CA GLY A 53 -18.84 10.13 -51.03
C GLY A 53 -20.33 10.29 -50.69
N GLY A 54 -20.99 11.45 -50.62
CA GLY A 54 -20.69 12.87 -50.80
C GLY A 54 -21.97 13.70 -50.48
N GLU A 55 -21.95 14.99 -50.84
CA GLU A 55 -23.08 15.94 -51.01
C GLU A 55 -23.28 17.11 -50.00
N THR A 56 -22.84 18.29 -50.48
CA THR A 56 -23.52 19.61 -50.57
C THR A 56 -24.03 20.38 -49.34
N ALA A 57 -23.46 21.57 -49.07
CA ALA A 57 -24.05 22.89 -49.36
C ALA A 57 -23.23 24.04 -48.70
N ALA A 58 -23.12 25.17 -49.40
CA ALA A 58 -22.45 26.43 -49.01
C ALA A 58 -23.52 27.57 -48.90
N PRO A 59 -23.19 28.88 -48.72
CA PRO A 59 -22.24 29.60 -47.86
C PRO A 59 -22.85 30.85 -47.15
N MET A 60 -21.99 31.67 -46.51
CA MET A 60 -22.10 33.10 -46.15
C MET A 60 -22.84 33.52 -44.85
N THR A 61 -22.15 34.24 -43.96
CA THR A 61 -22.12 35.73 -43.91
C THR A 61 -21.19 36.21 -42.78
N ALA A 62 -20.78 37.47 -42.84
CA ALA A 62 -19.65 38.06 -42.10
C ALA A 62 -20.03 39.36 -41.36
N ILE A 63 -19.15 39.78 -40.41
CA ILE A 63 -18.87 41.16 -39.88
C ILE A 63 -19.84 41.71 -38.78
N PRO A 64 -19.45 42.62 -37.82
CA PRO A 64 -18.14 43.12 -37.30
C PRO A 64 -17.94 43.17 -35.75
N ASP A 65 -16.68 43.38 -35.36
CA ASP A 65 -16.04 44.30 -34.37
C ASP A 65 -16.74 44.80 -33.09
N SER A 66 -15.99 44.76 -31.98
CA SER A 66 -15.74 45.96 -31.15
C SER A 66 -14.47 45.82 -30.29
N ASP A 67 -13.55 46.76 -30.49
CA ASP A 67 -12.41 47.13 -29.64
C ASP A 67 -12.75 47.30 -28.15
N ASN A 68 -11.82 46.91 -27.27
CA ASN A 68 -11.28 47.87 -26.30
C ASN A 68 -9.91 47.39 -25.76
N SER A 69 -8.87 48.12 -26.16
CA SER A 69 -7.53 48.13 -25.59
C SER A 69 -7.51 48.87 -24.25
N GLU A 70 -6.75 48.39 -23.27
CA GLU A 70 -6.05 49.26 -22.33
C GLU A 70 -4.75 48.58 -21.86
N ASP A 71 -3.65 49.22 -22.23
CA ASP A 71 -2.27 48.93 -21.85
C ASP A 71 -2.02 49.13 -20.35
N HIS A 72 -1.22 48.26 -19.73
CA HIS A 72 -0.32 48.66 -18.64
C HIS A 72 0.89 47.70 -18.58
N GLU A 73 2.06 48.20 -18.98
CA GLU A 73 3.34 47.77 -18.41
C GLU A 73 3.37 48.11 -16.91
N PRO A 74 4.23 47.44 -16.12
CA PRO A 74 5.46 48.16 -15.79
C PRO A 74 6.72 47.28 -15.80
N SER A 75 7.81 47.91 -16.21
CA SER A 75 9.18 47.51 -15.92
C SER A 75 9.63 47.98 -14.53
N GLU A 76 10.68 47.30 -14.05
CA GLU A 76 11.71 47.70 -13.06
C GLU A 76 11.77 46.91 -11.73
N ALA A 77 12.84 46.11 -11.68
CA ALA A 77 13.83 45.95 -10.60
C ALA A 77 13.38 45.54 -9.19
N MET A 78 13.84 44.37 -8.73
CA MET A 78 14.47 44.27 -7.42
C MET A 78 15.35 43.01 -7.25
N ASN A 79 16.65 43.28 -7.06
CA ASN A 79 17.56 42.73 -6.06
C ASN A 79 17.75 41.22 -5.90
N MET A 80 18.95 40.79 -6.32
CA MET A 80 19.71 39.70 -5.70
C MET A 80 19.88 39.97 -4.19
N VAL A 81 19.52 38.99 -3.37
CA VAL A 81 19.92 38.92 -1.96
C VAL A 81 20.44 37.51 -1.72
N HIS A 82 21.72 37.43 -1.35
CA HIS A 82 22.39 36.24 -0.82
C HIS A 82 21.71 35.78 0.48
N PRO A 83 21.70 34.47 0.78
CA PRO A 83 21.13 33.97 2.02
C PRO A 83 22.05 34.25 3.21
N ASP A 84 21.50 34.97 4.19
CA ASP A 84 22.06 35.12 5.53
C ASP A 84 21.98 33.81 6.30
N ASN A 85 23.12 33.49 6.90
CA ASN A 85 23.38 32.49 7.92
C ASN A 85 22.70 32.87 9.25
N PRO A 86 22.27 31.92 10.09
CA PRO A 86 22.20 32.17 11.53
C PRO A 86 23.09 31.18 12.28
N GLU A 87 24.22 31.68 12.78
CA GLU A 87 24.82 31.17 14.02
C GLU A 87 24.28 32.01 15.18
N ASN A 88 23.88 31.36 16.28
CA ASN A 88 24.56 31.59 17.56
C ASN A 88 24.19 30.53 18.60
N CYS A 89 25.20 29.89 19.19
CA CYS A 89 25.26 29.62 20.62
C CYS A 89 26.74 29.63 21.05
N GLU A 90 26.99 30.36 22.13
CA GLU A 90 28.23 31.04 22.52
C GLU A 90 29.37 30.15 23.04
N ILE A 91 30.59 30.56 22.67
CA ILE A 91 31.75 30.93 23.51
C ILE A 91 32.19 29.95 24.62
N THR A 92 33.40 29.39 24.46
CA THR A 92 34.58 29.85 25.24
C THR A 92 35.88 29.35 24.62
N ALA A 93 36.73 30.31 24.29
CA ALA A 93 38.08 30.15 23.77
C ALA A 93 39.08 29.91 24.91
N LEU A 94 40.14 29.15 24.63
CA LEU A 94 41.52 29.54 24.96
C LEU A 94 42.43 29.01 23.85
N GLU A 95 42.94 29.93 23.04
CA GLU A 95 44.07 29.77 22.13
C GLU A 95 45.36 29.65 22.94
N GLU A 96 46.34 28.88 22.45
CA GLU A 96 47.68 29.41 22.22
C GLU A 96 48.49 28.50 21.29
N ASP A 97 49.43 29.16 20.63
CA ASP A 97 49.84 29.00 19.25
C ASP A 97 51.24 28.37 19.13
N ARG A 98 51.51 27.84 17.92
CA ARG A 98 52.79 27.81 17.20
C ARG A 98 54.07 27.10 17.73
N SER A 99 54.36 26.00 17.02
CA SER A 99 55.49 25.76 16.07
C SER A 99 56.96 25.70 16.51
N GLU A 100 57.59 24.61 16.03
CA GLU A 100 58.99 24.43 15.56
C GLU A 100 60.13 24.32 16.58
N GLU A 101 60.76 23.13 16.68
CA GLU A 101 62.12 22.84 16.16
C GLU A 101 62.60 21.39 16.46
N ARG A 102 63.70 21.03 15.81
CA ARG A 102 64.21 19.70 15.44
C ARG A 102 65.34 19.22 16.38
N ALA A 103 65.36 17.91 16.69
CA ALA A 103 66.45 16.93 17.03
C ALA A 103 67.85 17.42 17.53
N PRO A 104 68.65 16.66 18.37
CA PRO A 104 68.94 15.22 18.18
C PRO A 104 69.29 14.32 19.41
N GLU A 105 69.25 13.00 19.14
CA GLU A 105 70.04 11.84 19.64
C GLU A 105 70.44 11.61 21.12
N LYS A 106 70.11 10.42 21.65
CA LYS A 106 71.07 9.32 21.98
C LYS A 106 70.40 8.08 22.61
N SER A 107 70.76 6.89 22.11
CA SER A 107 70.57 5.53 22.67
C SER A 107 71.75 5.15 23.60
N PRO A 108 71.81 4.03 24.38
CA PRO A 108 71.65 2.60 23.97
C PRO A 108 70.87 1.74 25.02
N ASP A 109 70.56 0.44 24.92
CA ASP A 109 71.35 -0.76 24.61
C ASP A 109 70.44 -1.99 24.32
N SER A 110 70.98 -2.97 23.58
CA SER A 110 70.53 -4.38 23.46
C SER A 110 71.63 -5.32 23.98
N PRO A 111 71.37 -6.62 24.25
CA PRO A 111 71.63 -7.69 23.24
C PRO A 111 70.67 -8.92 23.43
N ALA A 112 70.67 -10.07 22.75
CA ALA A 112 71.02 -10.61 21.42
C ALA A 112 70.72 -12.15 21.42
N ASN A 113 70.17 -12.69 20.32
CA ASN A 113 70.29 -14.04 19.67
C ASN A 113 70.53 -15.37 20.44
N MET A 114 69.86 -16.45 19.99
CA MET A 114 70.49 -17.61 19.28
C MET A 114 69.49 -18.69 18.79
N GLU A 115 69.79 -19.28 17.62
CA GLU A 115 69.13 -20.43 16.97
C GLU A 115 69.83 -21.79 17.26
N LEU A 116 69.16 -22.87 16.82
CA LEU A 116 69.64 -24.16 16.27
C LEU A 116 69.55 -25.48 17.09
N GLU A 117 68.73 -26.40 16.52
CA GLU A 117 68.88 -27.85 16.27
C GLU A 117 69.05 -28.91 17.38
N SER A 118 68.26 -30.01 17.27
CA SER A 118 68.76 -31.39 16.97
C SER A 118 67.69 -32.51 17.15
N SER A 119 67.71 -33.52 16.27
CA SER A 119 67.05 -34.84 16.38
C SER A 119 67.91 -35.85 17.17
N PRO A 120 67.39 -37.03 17.61
CA PRO A 120 67.56 -38.28 16.82
C PRO A 120 66.52 -39.44 17.00
N LYS A 121 66.43 -40.31 15.95
CA LYS A 121 66.31 -41.82 15.80
C LYS A 121 66.05 -42.74 17.04
N ASP A 122 65.52 -43.99 17.02
CA ASP A 122 65.12 -45.02 16.03
C ASP A 122 64.37 -46.22 16.76
N VAL A 123 63.40 -46.87 16.07
CA VAL A 123 63.00 -48.32 15.98
C VAL A 123 62.61 -49.24 17.18
N SER A 124 61.37 -49.80 17.19
CA SER A 124 61.06 -51.28 17.05
C SER A 124 59.59 -51.74 17.28
N GLU A 125 59.06 -52.44 16.26
CA GLU A 125 58.16 -53.64 16.14
C GLU A 125 56.89 -53.91 17.01
N ASP A 126 55.76 -53.96 16.28
CA ASP A 126 54.71 -55.00 16.11
C ASP A 126 53.53 -55.31 17.08
N ALA A 127 52.37 -55.43 16.41
CA ALA A 127 51.17 -56.29 16.62
C ALA A 127 49.86 -55.71 17.22
N ASP A 128 49.02 -55.23 16.29
CA ASP A 128 47.62 -55.64 16.00
C ASP A 128 46.45 -55.31 16.98
N ALA A 129 45.57 -54.36 16.56
CA ALA A 129 44.10 -54.48 16.55
C ALA A 129 43.37 -53.20 16.05
N SER A 130 42.98 -53.19 14.75
CA SER A 130 41.75 -52.62 14.13
C SER A 130 41.38 -51.11 14.26
N PRO A 131 40.57 -50.54 13.32
CA PRO A 131 40.90 -49.27 12.66
C PRO A 131 40.07 -48.05 13.10
N GLU A 132 40.74 -46.91 13.30
CA GLU A 132 40.12 -45.58 13.24
C GLU A 132 40.52 -44.88 11.93
N ALA A 133 39.50 -44.56 11.13
CA ALA A 133 39.63 -43.81 9.89
C ALA A 133 39.85 -42.32 10.18
N SER A 134 40.83 -41.77 9.47
CA SER A 134 41.27 -40.39 9.47
C SER A 134 40.18 -39.41 9.06
N ARG A 135 40.16 -38.31 9.81
CA ARG A 135 39.40 -37.08 9.64
C ARG A 135 39.75 -36.39 8.31
N ASP A 136 38.72 -36.19 7.48
CA ASP A 136 38.73 -35.19 6.42
C ASP A 136 37.84 -34.03 6.90
N ALA A 137 38.42 -32.84 7.03
CA ALA A 137 37.78 -31.68 7.61
C ALA A 137 37.04 -30.89 6.53
N THR A 138 35.81 -31.30 6.24
CA THR A 138 34.82 -30.41 5.62
C THR A 138 34.31 -29.44 6.69
N ALA A 139 34.65 -28.15 6.54
CA ALA A 139 34.07 -27.06 7.32
C ALA A 139 32.58 -26.91 6.97
N GLY A 140 31.74 -27.69 7.65
CA GLY A 140 30.31 -27.44 7.75
C GLY A 140 30.06 -26.24 8.65
N VAL A 141 29.36 -25.24 8.13
CA VAL A 141 28.84 -24.12 8.91
C VAL A 141 27.84 -24.69 9.93
N SER A 142 28.20 -24.63 11.20
CA SER A 142 27.38 -25.08 12.32
C SER A 142 26.27 -24.07 12.61
N GLU A 143 25.08 -24.28 12.04
CA GLU A 143 23.83 -23.65 12.51
C GLU A 143 23.33 -24.23 13.85
N ALA A 144 24.20 -24.88 14.63
CA ALA A 144 23.83 -25.65 15.82
C ALA A 144 24.33 -25.06 17.15
N GLU A 145 25.00 -23.90 17.16
CA GLU A 145 25.53 -23.29 18.39
C GLU A 145 24.69 -22.13 18.96
N ASP A 146 23.60 -21.71 18.30
CA ASP A 146 22.81 -20.53 18.69
C ASP A 146 21.71 -20.79 19.76
N PHE A 147 21.60 -22.01 20.30
CA PHE A 147 20.48 -22.39 21.20
C PHE A 147 20.68 -22.11 22.69
N ASP A 148 21.89 -21.72 23.14
CA ASP A 148 22.20 -21.59 24.57
C ASP A 148 22.63 -20.19 25.04
N VAL A 149 22.51 -19.15 24.19
CA VAL A 149 22.76 -17.77 24.63
C VAL A 149 21.51 -17.20 25.31
N PRO A 150 21.53 -16.92 26.62
CA PRO A 150 20.36 -16.37 27.32
C PRO A 150 20.04 -14.97 26.79
N PHE A 151 18.76 -14.68 26.60
CA PHE A 151 18.34 -13.34 26.19
C PHE A 151 18.75 -12.28 27.23
N PRO A 152 19.00 -11.03 26.79
CA PRO A 152 19.31 -9.92 27.68
C PRO A 152 18.23 -9.71 28.75
N ALA A 153 18.62 -9.27 29.95
CA ALA A 153 17.77 -9.27 31.14
C ALA A 153 16.46 -8.48 30.99
N GLU A 154 16.46 -7.39 30.21
CA GLU A 154 15.26 -6.58 29.95
C GLU A 154 14.55 -6.93 28.63
N TYR A 155 15.08 -7.89 27.85
CA TYR A 155 14.50 -8.26 26.55
C TYR A 155 13.03 -8.67 26.67
N GLU A 156 12.72 -9.55 27.63
CA GLU A 156 11.36 -10.04 27.85
C GLU A 156 10.39 -8.92 28.24
N LYS A 157 10.88 -7.90 28.95
CA LYS A 157 10.06 -6.74 29.32
C LYS A 157 9.67 -5.93 28.08
N PHE A 158 10.62 -5.64 27.19
CA PHE A 158 10.34 -4.92 25.95
C PHE A 158 9.55 -5.77 24.95
N TRP A 159 9.85 -7.07 24.85
CA TRP A 159 9.14 -8.02 24.01
C TRP A 159 7.66 -8.14 24.40
N LYS A 160 7.37 -8.21 25.70
CA LYS A 160 6.00 -8.30 26.20
C LYS A 160 5.14 -7.09 25.80
N VAL A 161 5.71 -5.87 25.76
CA VAL A 161 4.99 -4.66 25.33
C VAL A 161 4.49 -4.80 23.89
N VAL A 162 5.35 -5.28 22.99
CA VAL A 162 5.00 -5.47 21.57
C VAL A 162 4.18 -6.73 21.32
N GLU A 163 4.24 -7.72 22.22
CA GLU A 163 3.36 -8.90 22.18
C GLU A 163 1.91 -8.54 22.58
N GLU A 164 1.75 -7.74 23.64
CA GLU A 164 0.45 -7.24 24.10
C GLU A 164 -0.19 -6.26 23.10
N ASN A 165 0.63 -5.38 22.51
CA ASN A 165 0.19 -4.46 21.47
C ASN A 165 1.15 -4.44 20.27
N PRO A 166 0.97 -5.35 19.30
CA PRO A 166 1.84 -5.41 18.11
C PRO A 166 1.80 -4.18 17.21
N GLN A 167 0.84 -3.27 17.43
CA GLN A 167 0.72 -2.02 16.68
C GLN A 167 1.38 -0.83 17.40
N ASP A 168 1.97 -1.06 18.58
CA ASP A 168 2.74 -0.04 19.30
C ASP A 168 4.11 0.14 18.66
N PHE A 169 4.16 1.01 17.66
CA PHE A 169 5.40 1.38 16.98
C PHE A 169 6.46 1.90 17.94
N THR A 170 6.07 2.67 18.97
CA THR A 170 7.00 3.21 19.95
C THR A 170 7.64 2.08 20.76
N GLY A 171 6.85 1.11 21.21
CA GLY A 171 7.33 -0.12 21.86
C GLY A 171 8.35 -0.87 21.00
N TRP A 172 8.07 -1.02 19.70
CA TRP A 172 9.04 -1.61 18.75
C TRP A 172 10.33 -0.81 18.65
N THR A 173 10.26 0.53 18.56
CA THR A 173 11.47 1.35 18.46
C THR A 173 12.37 1.22 19.69
N TYR A 174 11.79 1.15 20.89
CA TYR A 174 12.55 0.91 22.12
C TYR A 174 13.17 -0.48 22.16
N LEU A 175 12.43 -1.52 21.77
CA LEU A 175 12.95 -2.89 21.68
C LEU A 175 14.13 -2.97 20.71
N LEU A 176 13.99 -2.41 19.51
CA LEU A 176 15.02 -2.44 18.47
C LEU A 176 16.27 -1.66 18.88
N GLN A 177 16.09 -0.50 19.54
CA GLN A 177 17.19 0.26 20.11
C GLN A 177 17.91 -0.54 21.21
N TYR A 178 17.15 -1.22 22.08
CA TYR A 178 17.71 -2.02 23.15
C TYR A 178 18.53 -3.20 22.63
N VAL A 179 18.01 -4.00 21.69
CA VAL A 179 18.74 -5.14 21.13
C VAL A 179 19.98 -4.71 20.32
N GLU A 180 19.94 -3.52 19.72
CA GLU A 180 21.10 -2.92 19.07
C GLU A 180 22.19 -2.50 20.08
N GLN A 181 21.80 -1.95 21.24
CA GLN A 181 22.72 -1.57 22.32
C GLN A 181 23.35 -2.78 23.00
N GLU A 182 22.56 -3.81 23.29
CA GLU A 182 23.04 -5.08 23.85
C GLU A 182 23.88 -5.89 22.85
N ASN A 183 23.78 -5.55 21.56
CA ASN A 183 24.48 -6.21 20.45
C ASN A 183 24.29 -7.74 20.42
N HIS A 184 23.13 -8.22 20.88
CA HIS A 184 22.82 -9.64 20.98
C HIS A 184 22.16 -10.14 19.69
N LEU A 185 22.93 -10.81 18.83
CA LEU A 185 22.54 -11.16 17.47
C LEU A 185 21.23 -11.96 17.36
N VAL A 186 21.05 -13.04 18.14
CA VAL A 186 19.84 -13.87 18.09
C VAL A 186 18.59 -13.08 18.52
N ALA A 187 18.69 -12.27 19.57
CA ALA A 187 17.63 -11.40 20.04
C ALA A 187 17.26 -10.34 19.00
N SER A 188 18.27 -9.74 18.37
CA SER A 188 18.11 -8.76 17.30
C SER A 188 17.40 -9.36 16.10
N ARG A 189 17.85 -10.51 15.58
CA ARG A 189 17.20 -11.21 14.46
C ARG A 189 15.71 -11.43 14.72
N LYS A 190 15.38 -12.02 15.87
CA LYS A 190 13.99 -12.25 16.29
C LYS A 190 13.18 -10.95 16.36
N ALA A 191 13.76 -9.88 16.89
CA ALA A 191 13.09 -8.58 17.00
C ALA A 191 12.86 -7.91 15.63
N PHE A 192 13.87 -7.89 14.77
CA PHE A 192 13.77 -7.32 13.43
C PHE A 192 12.81 -8.11 12.53
N ASP A 193 12.87 -9.45 12.51
CA ASP A 193 11.97 -10.29 11.72
C ASP A 193 10.50 -10.08 12.12
N ALA A 194 10.23 -10.03 13.43
CA ALA A 194 8.90 -9.76 13.94
C ALA A 194 8.44 -8.33 13.60
N PHE A 195 9.33 -7.34 13.70
CA PHE A 195 9.03 -5.96 13.32
C PHE A 195 8.71 -5.83 11.83
N PHE A 196 9.51 -6.41 10.94
CA PHE A 196 9.30 -6.33 9.50
C PHE A 196 8.03 -7.04 9.03
N SER A 197 7.57 -8.07 9.75
CA SER A 197 6.27 -8.69 9.48
C SER A 197 5.09 -7.72 9.65
N ARG A 198 5.29 -6.61 10.36
CA ARG A 198 4.28 -5.58 10.65
C ARG A 198 4.56 -4.26 9.93
N TYR A 199 5.81 -3.83 9.90
CA TYR A 199 6.25 -2.54 9.34
C TYR A 199 7.30 -2.74 8.25
N PRO A 200 7.01 -3.50 7.17
CA PRO A 200 7.99 -3.79 6.14
C PRO A 200 8.42 -2.54 5.37
N TYR A 201 7.62 -1.47 5.39
CA TYR A 201 7.87 -0.21 4.67
C TYR A 201 8.84 0.76 5.36
N CYS A 202 9.37 0.39 6.53
CA CYS A 202 10.35 1.19 7.26
C CYS A 202 11.79 0.91 6.79
N TYR A 203 12.16 1.38 5.59
CA TYR A 203 13.47 1.10 4.97
C TYR A 203 14.68 1.39 5.87
N GLY A 204 14.61 2.42 6.71
CA GLY A 204 15.70 2.77 7.63
C GLY A 204 16.05 1.64 8.62
N TYR A 205 15.08 0.79 8.98
CA TYR A 205 15.32 -0.36 9.85
C TYR A 205 15.91 -1.55 9.08
N TRP A 206 15.56 -1.74 7.79
CA TRP A 206 16.22 -2.73 6.93
C TRP A 206 17.72 -2.45 6.82
N LYS A 207 18.09 -1.17 6.61
CA LYS A 207 19.49 -0.73 6.63
C LYS A 207 20.16 -1.05 7.97
N LYS A 208 19.54 -0.66 9.10
CA LYS A 208 20.10 -0.95 10.44
C LYS A 208 20.31 -2.45 10.67
N TYR A 209 19.37 -3.28 10.23
CA TYR A 209 19.48 -4.73 10.37
C TYR A 209 20.63 -5.31 9.53
N ALA A 210 20.76 -4.88 8.27
CA ALA A 210 21.87 -5.29 7.42
C ALA A 210 23.23 -4.80 7.98
N ASP A 211 23.29 -3.56 8.48
CA ASP A 211 24.50 -3.00 9.12
C ASP A 211 24.86 -3.77 10.41
N LEU A 212 23.88 -4.25 11.18
CA LEU A 212 24.11 -5.13 12.33
C LEU A 212 24.73 -6.46 11.89
N GLU A 213 24.15 -7.17 10.93
CA GLU A 213 24.69 -8.44 10.42
C GLU A 213 26.11 -8.27 9.86
N LYS A 214 26.35 -7.17 9.14
CA LYS A 214 27.68 -6.80 8.63
C LYS A 214 28.70 -6.58 9.76
N ARG A 215 28.31 -5.88 10.84
CA ARG A 215 29.19 -5.68 12.02
C ARG A 215 29.59 -7.01 12.69
N HIS A 216 28.74 -8.03 12.61
CA HIS A 216 29.03 -9.38 13.10
C HIS A 216 29.76 -10.26 12.07
N GLY A 217 30.17 -9.71 10.92
CA GLY A 217 30.89 -10.45 9.87
C GLY A 217 30.01 -11.34 8.98
N ASN A 218 28.67 -11.31 9.16
CA ASN A 218 27.74 -12.15 8.42
C ASN A 218 27.31 -11.49 7.11
N ILE A 219 28.27 -11.31 6.19
CA ILE A 219 28.05 -10.57 4.92
C ILE A 219 26.88 -11.14 4.10
N LYS A 220 26.77 -12.47 4.00
CA LYS A 220 25.67 -13.12 3.27
C LYS A 220 24.28 -12.79 3.84
N ARG A 221 24.15 -12.75 5.18
CA ARG A 221 22.88 -12.39 5.83
C ARG A 221 22.58 -10.91 5.70
N ALA A 222 23.61 -10.06 5.74
CA ALA A 222 23.44 -8.63 5.44
C ALA A 222 22.91 -8.41 4.00
N GLU A 223 23.45 -9.15 3.03
CA GLU A 223 22.95 -9.13 1.65
C GLU A 223 21.49 -9.62 1.58
N GLU A 224 21.16 -10.75 2.21
CA GLU A 224 19.79 -11.28 2.29
C GLU A 224 18.81 -10.26 2.90
N ALA A 225 19.21 -9.54 3.95
CA ALA A 225 18.41 -8.49 4.57
C ALA A 225 18.10 -7.34 3.58
N TYR A 226 19.10 -6.87 2.81
CA TYR A 226 18.87 -5.88 1.76
C TYR A 226 17.92 -6.40 0.69
N ARG A 227 18.15 -7.63 0.20
CA ARG A 227 17.31 -8.26 -0.83
C ARG A 227 15.85 -8.41 -0.37
N HIS A 228 15.64 -8.84 0.88
CA HIS A 228 14.31 -8.92 1.47
C HIS A 228 13.65 -7.55 1.60
N GLY A 229 14.38 -6.55 2.09
CA GLY A 229 13.85 -5.18 2.17
C GLY A 229 13.45 -4.62 0.82
N LEU A 230 14.24 -4.87 -0.23
CA LEU A 230 13.95 -4.46 -1.61
C LEU A 230 12.79 -5.24 -2.24
N GLN A 231 12.55 -6.49 -1.83
CA GLN A 231 11.36 -7.24 -2.22
C GLN A 231 10.09 -6.64 -1.62
N GLU A 232 10.17 -6.12 -0.40
CA GLU A 232 9.05 -5.47 0.27
C GLU A 232 8.81 -4.03 -0.20
N ILE A 233 9.89 -3.27 -0.43
CA ILE A 233 9.87 -1.85 -0.85
C ILE A 233 10.74 -1.61 -2.10
N PRO A 234 10.35 -2.12 -3.28
CA PRO A 234 11.18 -2.00 -4.48
C PRO A 234 11.37 -0.56 -4.96
N LEU A 235 10.48 0.37 -4.58
CA LEU A 235 10.55 1.79 -4.97
C LEU A 235 11.40 2.65 -4.03
N SER A 236 12.02 2.08 -2.99
CA SER A 236 12.88 2.85 -2.08
C SER A 236 14.24 3.13 -2.72
N VAL A 237 14.39 4.32 -3.31
CA VAL A 237 15.65 4.82 -3.88
C VAL A 237 16.79 4.75 -2.85
N ASP A 238 16.54 5.19 -1.61
CA ASP A 238 17.55 5.16 -0.55
C ASP A 238 18.00 3.72 -0.21
N LEU A 239 17.09 2.75 -0.18
CA LEU A 239 17.43 1.35 0.12
C LEU A 239 18.28 0.74 -0.99
N TRP A 240 17.98 1.03 -2.26
CA TRP A 240 18.82 0.62 -3.39
C TRP A 240 20.22 1.21 -3.32
N ILE A 241 20.34 2.51 -3.02
CA ILE A 241 21.64 3.17 -2.85
C ILE A 241 22.44 2.52 -1.71
N HIS A 242 21.79 2.21 -0.58
CA HIS A 242 22.46 1.50 0.52
C HIS A 242 22.91 0.09 0.13
N TYR A 243 22.08 -0.66 -0.60
CA TYR A 243 22.46 -1.98 -1.10
C TYR A 243 23.64 -1.93 -2.07
N ILE A 244 23.63 -1.00 -3.02
CA ILE A 244 24.73 -0.84 -3.99
C ILE A 244 26.02 -0.43 -3.27
N ASN A 245 25.96 0.49 -2.30
CA ASN A 245 27.13 0.85 -1.50
C ASN A 245 27.65 -0.33 -0.67
N PHE A 246 26.75 -1.15 -0.11
CA PHE A 246 27.13 -2.38 0.57
C PHE A 246 27.85 -3.35 -0.37
N LEU A 247 27.38 -3.53 -1.61
CA LEU A 247 28.06 -4.37 -2.61
C LEU A 247 29.45 -3.82 -2.95
N LYS A 248 29.59 -2.50 -3.15
CA LYS A 248 30.89 -1.85 -3.41
C LYS A 248 31.90 -2.08 -2.28
N GLU A 249 31.43 -2.13 -1.03
CA GLU A 249 32.29 -2.33 0.15
C GLU A 249 32.59 -3.81 0.44
N SER A 250 31.73 -4.74 0.01
CA SER A 250 31.81 -6.17 0.36
C SER A 250 32.39 -7.04 -0.75
N LEU A 251 32.29 -6.62 -2.01
CA LEU A 251 32.84 -7.36 -3.15
C LEU A 251 34.32 -7.03 -3.35
N ASP A 252 35.08 -8.02 -3.82
CA ASP A 252 36.50 -7.87 -4.13
C ASP A 252 36.66 -7.12 -5.46
N PRO A 253 37.33 -5.94 -5.51
CA PRO A 253 37.57 -5.21 -6.75
C PRO A 253 38.44 -5.96 -7.76
N SER A 254 39.19 -6.98 -7.34
CA SER A 254 40.05 -7.76 -8.23
C SER A 254 39.29 -8.82 -9.05
N GLU A 255 38.05 -9.13 -8.67
CA GLU A 255 37.21 -10.11 -9.35
C GLU A 255 36.44 -9.47 -10.53
N PRO A 256 36.59 -9.94 -11.78
CA PRO A 256 35.85 -9.42 -12.93
C PRO A 256 34.33 -9.54 -12.79
N ALA A 257 33.86 -10.49 -11.98
CA ALA A 257 32.43 -10.66 -11.69
C ALA A 257 31.84 -9.48 -10.88
N THR A 258 32.66 -8.76 -10.12
CA THR A 258 32.22 -7.64 -9.27
C THR A 258 31.60 -6.50 -10.09
N GLU A 259 32.23 -6.12 -11.20
CA GLU A 259 31.68 -5.09 -12.09
C GLU A 259 30.34 -5.52 -12.70
N SER A 260 30.23 -6.78 -13.12
CA SER A 260 28.99 -7.33 -13.68
C SER A 260 27.86 -7.36 -12.64
N GLN A 261 28.17 -7.74 -11.40
CA GLN A 261 27.20 -7.74 -10.31
C GLN A 261 26.74 -6.33 -9.94
N LEU A 262 27.66 -5.36 -9.88
CA LEU A 262 27.31 -3.97 -9.61
C LEU A 262 26.45 -3.36 -10.72
N ARG A 263 26.80 -3.60 -12.00
CA ARG A 263 25.98 -3.18 -13.15
C ARG A 263 24.58 -3.76 -13.08
N SER A 264 24.48 -5.06 -12.78
CA SER A 264 23.19 -5.72 -12.61
C SER A 264 22.38 -5.11 -11.46
N ALA A 265 23.01 -4.77 -10.34
CA ALA A 265 22.35 -4.11 -9.23
C ALA A 265 21.83 -2.71 -9.60
N TYR A 266 22.62 -1.92 -10.32
CA TYR A 266 22.19 -0.62 -10.85
C TYR A 266 21.01 -0.76 -11.82
N GLU A 267 21.08 -1.69 -12.78
CA GLU A 267 19.98 -1.93 -13.73
C GLU A 267 18.70 -2.35 -13.02
N HIS A 268 18.77 -3.27 -12.05
CA HIS A 268 17.60 -3.62 -11.24
C HIS A 268 17.05 -2.44 -10.45
N ALA A 269 17.92 -1.59 -9.89
CA ALA A 269 17.50 -0.41 -9.15
C ALA A 269 16.76 0.60 -10.03
N VAL A 270 17.27 0.90 -11.23
CA VAL A 270 16.62 1.86 -12.13
C VAL A 270 15.34 1.30 -12.76
N LEU A 271 15.26 -0.02 -12.98
CA LEU A 271 14.03 -0.67 -13.43
C LEU A 271 12.93 -0.63 -12.35
N ALA A 272 13.29 -0.75 -11.07
CA ALA A 272 12.34 -0.75 -9.97
C ALA A 272 11.93 0.67 -9.51
N ALA A 273 12.92 1.55 -9.34
CA ALA A 273 12.76 2.86 -8.69
C ALA A 273 13.21 4.05 -9.55
N GLY A 274 13.73 3.83 -10.76
CA GLY A 274 14.26 4.89 -11.62
C GLY A 274 13.20 5.82 -12.20
N THR A 275 11.93 5.46 -12.14
CA THR A 275 10.80 6.31 -12.53
C THR A 275 10.24 7.15 -11.37
N ASP A 276 10.77 7.02 -10.15
CA ASP A 276 10.42 7.93 -9.06
C ASP A 276 10.91 9.35 -9.41
N PHE A 277 10.07 10.35 -9.18
CA PHE A 277 10.40 11.75 -9.42
C PHE A 277 11.63 12.22 -8.63
N ARG A 278 11.97 11.57 -7.51
CA ARG A 278 13.14 11.86 -6.66
C ARG A 278 14.25 10.81 -6.80
N SER A 279 14.31 10.11 -7.93
CA SER A 279 15.33 9.10 -8.23
C SER A 279 16.68 9.67 -8.70
N ASP A 280 16.83 11.00 -8.74
CA ASP A 280 18.01 11.69 -9.29
C ASP A 280 19.34 11.13 -8.75
N ARG A 281 19.42 10.92 -7.44
CA ARG A 281 20.63 10.40 -6.77
C ARG A 281 21.02 8.98 -7.24
N LEU A 282 20.05 8.15 -7.61
CA LEU A 282 20.30 6.81 -8.12
C LEU A 282 20.92 6.87 -9.51
N TRP A 283 20.32 7.69 -10.38
CA TRP A 283 20.82 7.90 -11.74
C TRP A 283 22.21 8.53 -11.76
N GLU A 284 22.45 9.56 -10.96
CA GLU A 284 23.76 10.18 -10.82
C GLU A 284 24.80 9.19 -10.30
N ALA A 285 24.45 8.36 -9.31
CA ALA A 285 25.36 7.33 -8.80
C ALA A 285 25.69 6.28 -9.87
N TYR A 286 24.76 5.96 -10.77
CA TYR A 286 25.00 5.03 -11.86
C TYR A 286 25.89 5.64 -12.96
N ILE A 287 25.57 6.87 -13.37
CA ILE A 287 26.34 7.63 -14.37
C ILE A 287 27.77 7.84 -13.91
N ASN A 288 27.98 8.27 -12.66
CA ASN A 288 29.32 8.49 -12.12
C ASN A 288 30.12 7.18 -12.10
N TRP A 289 29.50 6.06 -11.73
CA TRP A 289 30.16 4.76 -11.69
C TRP A 289 30.61 4.27 -13.08
N GLU A 290 29.76 4.35 -14.11
CA GLU A 290 30.17 3.99 -15.48
C GLU A 290 31.20 4.99 -16.07
N THR A 291 31.14 6.26 -15.64
CA THR A 291 32.14 7.26 -16.03
C THR A 291 33.51 6.92 -15.44
N GLU A 292 33.58 6.48 -14.19
CA GLU A 292 34.82 6.03 -13.52
C GLU A 292 35.43 4.80 -14.22
N LEU A 293 34.60 3.91 -14.77
CA LEU A 293 35.05 2.77 -15.59
C LEU A 293 35.49 3.16 -17.01
N GLY A 294 35.21 4.40 -17.45
CA GLY A 294 35.52 4.87 -18.80
C GLY A 294 34.56 4.33 -19.89
N ASN A 295 33.45 3.72 -19.51
CA ASN A 295 32.46 3.15 -20.43
C ASN A 295 31.52 4.25 -20.97
N LEU A 296 32.09 5.19 -21.72
CA LEU A 296 31.38 6.41 -22.14
C LEU A 296 30.13 6.14 -22.98
N ARG A 297 30.07 5.02 -23.73
CA ARG A 297 28.88 4.59 -24.48
C ARG A 297 27.71 4.22 -23.57
N GLU A 298 28.00 3.50 -22.49
CA GLU A 298 26.99 3.12 -21.50
C GLU A 298 26.50 4.36 -20.76
N VAL A 299 27.39 5.30 -20.44
CA VAL A 299 27.01 6.61 -19.90
C VAL A 299 26.01 7.32 -20.80
N THR A 300 26.23 7.33 -22.12
CA THR A 300 25.31 7.95 -23.08
C THR A 300 23.97 7.22 -23.13
N ALA A 301 23.98 5.88 -23.12
CA ALA A 301 22.77 5.06 -23.08
C ALA A 301 21.94 5.29 -21.80
N ILE A 302 22.61 5.51 -20.67
CA ILE A 302 21.95 5.89 -19.40
C ILE A 302 21.30 7.27 -19.52
N TYR A 303 22.00 8.27 -20.09
CA TYR A 303 21.40 9.58 -20.34
C TYR A 303 20.21 9.52 -21.30
N ASP A 304 20.30 8.73 -22.37
CA ASP A 304 19.20 8.56 -23.33
C ASP A 304 17.91 8.03 -22.67
N ARG A 305 18.05 7.17 -21.64
CA ARG A 305 16.93 6.71 -20.81
C ARG A 305 16.45 7.82 -19.86
N LEU A 306 17.37 8.42 -19.09
CA LEU A 306 17.07 9.38 -18.05
C LEU A 306 16.39 10.65 -18.58
N LEU A 307 16.81 11.17 -19.74
CA LEU A 307 16.27 12.41 -20.30
C LEU A 307 14.78 12.30 -20.67
N GLY A 308 14.26 11.08 -20.86
CA GLY A 308 12.83 10.82 -21.07
C GLY A 308 12.02 10.58 -19.80
N ILE A 309 12.64 10.60 -18.62
CA ILE A 309 11.98 10.33 -17.34
C ILE A 309 11.79 11.64 -16.55
N PRO A 310 10.57 11.95 -16.10
CA PRO A 310 10.33 13.13 -15.26
C PRO A 310 11.00 12.96 -13.89
N THR A 311 11.98 13.80 -13.59
CA THR A 311 12.64 13.86 -12.27
C THR A 311 12.70 15.29 -11.74
N GLN A 312 13.03 15.45 -10.46
CA GLN A 312 13.12 16.76 -9.82
C GLN A 312 14.27 17.60 -10.41
N LEU A 313 15.39 16.97 -10.75
CA LEU A 313 16.60 17.63 -11.26
C LEU A 313 16.80 17.39 -12.77
N TYR A 314 15.74 17.15 -13.54
CA TYR A 314 15.79 16.90 -14.99
C TYR A 314 16.67 17.89 -15.77
N SER A 315 16.63 19.19 -15.41
CA SER A 315 17.45 20.24 -16.02
C SER A 315 18.94 20.11 -15.71
N HIS A 316 19.28 19.67 -14.50
CA HIS A 316 20.66 19.38 -14.11
C HIS A 316 21.22 18.19 -14.90
N HIS A 317 20.43 17.11 -15.05
CA HIS A 317 20.83 15.95 -15.84
C HIS A 317 21.13 16.32 -17.29
N PHE A 318 20.33 17.20 -17.88
CA PHE A 318 20.58 17.69 -19.24
C PHE A 318 21.81 18.60 -19.34
N GLN A 319 22.11 19.40 -18.32
CA GLN A 319 23.38 20.15 -18.25
C GLN A 319 24.58 19.20 -18.22
N ARG A 320 24.56 18.18 -17.35
CA ARG A 320 25.64 17.19 -17.25
C ARG A 320 25.79 16.34 -18.51
N PHE A 321 24.68 16.02 -19.19
CA PHE A 321 24.72 15.40 -20.51
C PHE A 321 25.48 16.29 -21.52
N ARG A 322 25.15 17.59 -21.58
CA ARG A 322 25.86 18.53 -22.49
C ARG A 322 27.35 18.59 -22.17
N GLU A 323 27.73 18.64 -20.89
CA GLU A 323 29.13 18.59 -20.46
C GLU A 323 29.81 17.29 -20.88
N HIS A 324 29.14 16.14 -20.71
CA HIS A 324 29.65 14.84 -21.15
C HIS A 324 29.93 14.81 -22.67
N ILE A 325 29.01 15.33 -23.49
CA ILE A 325 29.19 15.38 -24.95
C ILE A 325 30.29 16.36 -25.35
N GLN A 326 30.38 17.52 -24.69
CA GLN A 326 31.39 18.54 -24.98
C GLN A 326 32.81 18.10 -24.58
N ASN A 327 32.95 17.34 -23.50
CA ASN A 327 34.26 16.94 -22.97
C ASN A 327 34.81 15.65 -23.60
N ASN A 328 34.01 14.86 -24.33
CA ASN A 328 34.41 13.56 -24.88
C ASN A 328 34.35 13.50 -26.42
N LEU A 329 35.08 12.57 -27.04
CA LEU A 329 35.08 12.43 -28.50
C LEU A 329 33.85 11.62 -28.97
N PRO A 330 33.17 12.00 -30.07
CA PRO A 330 31.99 11.30 -30.58
C PRO A 330 32.16 9.78 -30.78
N LYS A 331 33.34 9.33 -31.22
CA LYS A 331 33.63 7.89 -31.39
C LYS A 331 33.62 7.09 -30.07
N GLN A 332 33.83 7.76 -28.93
CA GLN A 332 33.91 7.13 -27.62
C GLN A 332 32.55 6.95 -26.95
N PHE A 333 31.60 7.85 -27.23
CA PHE A 333 30.27 7.81 -26.61
C PHE A 333 29.16 7.33 -27.57
N LEU A 334 29.34 7.46 -28.89
CA LEU A 334 28.39 6.92 -29.86
C LEU A 334 28.65 5.44 -30.17
N SER A 335 27.57 4.72 -30.49
CA SER A 335 27.66 3.42 -31.15
C SER A 335 28.25 3.58 -32.56
N VAL A 336 28.83 2.51 -33.10
CA VAL A 336 29.40 2.54 -34.47
C VAL A 336 28.31 2.87 -35.50
N ASP A 337 27.11 2.32 -35.33
CA ASP A 337 26.00 2.53 -36.25
C ASP A 337 25.47 3.97 -36.17
N GLU A 338 25.31 4.52 -34.97
CA GLU A 338 24.87 5.91 -34.78
C GLU A 338 25.92 6.90 -35.29
N PHE A 339 27.20 6.64 -35.02
CA PHE A 339 28.31 7.47 -35.50
C PHE A 339 28.34 7.53 -37.04
N VAL A 340 28.25 6.38 -37.72
CA VAL A 340 28.24 6.30 -39.18
C VAL A 340 26.97 6.97 -39.75
N LYS A 341 25.83 6.77 -39.11
CA LYS A 341 24.56 7.41 -39.51
C LYS A 341 24.66 8.93 -39.43
N LEU A 342 25.12 9.47 -38.30
CA LEU A 342 25.29 10.92 -38.10
C LEU A 342 26.29 11.52 -39.09
N ARG A 343 27.41 10.83 -39.35
CA ARG A 343 28.38 11.25 -40.36
C ARG A 343 27.75 11.36 -41.76
N ARG A 344 26.94 10.38 -42.14
CA ARG A 344 26.23 10.38 -43.44
C ARG A 344 25.18 11.49 -43.51
N GLU A 345 24.43 11.72 -42.43
CA GLU A 345 23.45 12.80 -42.35
C GLU A 345 24.12 14.17 -42.52
N LEU A 346 25.22 14.42 -41.80
CA LEU A 346 25.99 15.65 -41.93
C LEU A 346 26.55 15.80 -43.37
N ALA A 347 27.12 14.74 -43.95
CA ALA A 347 27.60 14.76 -45.33
C ALA A 347 26.48 15.10 -46.34
N SER A 348 25.25 14.61 -46.12
CA SER A 348 24.10 14.92 -46.97
C SER A 348 23.64 16.37 -46.86
N VAL A 349 23.72 16.97 -45.67
CA VAL A 349 23.39 18.39 -45.43
C VAL A 349 24.46 19.30 -46.03
N ASN A 350 25.72 18.88 -46.00
CA ASN A 350 26.83 19.60 -46.61
C ASN A 350 26.88 19.46 -48.17
N GLY A 351 26.06 18.58 -48.76
CA GLY A 351 26.10 18.24 -50.18
C GLY A 351 24.89 18.72 -50.97
N HIS A 352 24.78 20.05 -51.21
CA HIS A 352 24.11 20.65 -52.38
C HIS A 352 24.78 22.01 -52.70
N GLY A 353 25.87 21.98 -53.48
CA GLY A 353 26.46 23.19 -54.06
C GLY A 353 27.95 23.07 -54.38
N GLY A 354 28.34 22.10 -55.20
CA GLY A 354 29.71 22.01 -55.69
C GLY A 354 29.87 20.90 -56.71
N GLU A 355 29.56 21.21 -57.97
CA GLU A 355 30.09 20.48 -59.13
C GLU A 355 31.62 20.54 -59.04
N ASP A 356 32.25 19.40 -58.72
CA ASP A 356 33.57 18.95 -59.23
C ASP A 356 34.19 17.97 -58.23
N ALA A 357 33.93 16.67 -58.42
CA ALA A 357 34.85 15.62 -58.01
C ALA A 357 34.73 14.45 -58.99
N SER A 358 35.82 14.25 -59.72
CA SER A 358 36.05 13.18 -60.68
C SER A 358 35.85 11.79 -60.08
N ALA A 359 35.28 10.91 -60.90
CA ALA A 359 35.15 9.49 -60.63
C ALA A 359 36.53 8.82 -60.54
N GLU A 360 36.95 8.44 -59.33
CA GLU A 360 37.82 7.31 -59.01
C GLU A 360 37.97 7.23 -57.47
N ASP A 361 37.03 6.55 -56.81
CA ASP A 361 37.22 5.67 -55.66
C ASP A 361 35.84 5.17 -55.17
N ASP A 362 35.62 3.86 -55.24
CA ASP A 362 34.39 3.16 -54.80
C ASP A 362 34.30 3.12 -53.27
N ILE A 363 34.18 4.30 -52.63
CA ILE A 363 33.87 4.44 -51.21
C ILE A 363 32.61 5.31 -51.10
N PRO A 364 31.51 4.81 -50.47
CA PRO A 364 30.33 5.62 -50.24
C PRO A 364 30.68 6.95 -49.55
N PRO A 365 30.16 8.11 -50.01
CA PRO A 365 30.42 9.41 -49.40
C PRO A 365 30.16 9.37 -47.90
N GLY A 366 31.17 9.71 -47.09
CA GLY A 366 31.09 9.70 -45.63
C GLY A 366 31.82 8.54 -44.92
N ILE A 367 32.60 7.72 -45.61
CA ILE A 367 33.51 6.71 -45.00
C ILE A 367 34.99 7.13 -45.12
N GLU A 368 35.31 8.18 -45.88
CA GLU A 368 36.67 8.71 -45.97
C GLU A 368 37.16 9.24 -44.61
N ASP A 369 38.32 8.77 -44.16
CA ASP A 369 38.98 9.34 -43.00
C ASP A 369 39.46 10.76 -43.36
N ILE A 370 38.85 11.77 -42.75
CA ILE A 370 39.23 13.17 -42.92
C ILE A 370 40.68 13.33 -42.46
N THR A 371 41.58 13.55 -43.41
CA THR A 371 43.02 13.71 -43.15
C THR A 371 43.39 15.14 -42.71
N ASP A 372 42.51 16.12 -42.97
CA ASP A 372 42.68 17.52 -42.58
C ASP A 372 42.25 17.74 -41.10
N PRO A 373 43.18 18.12 -40.20
CA PRO A 373 42.87 18.35 -38.80
C PRO A 373 41.79 19.40 -38.56
N ALA A 374 41.71 20.45 -39.39
CA ALA A 374 40.72 21.51 -39.21
C ALA A 374 39.31 21.02 -39.55
N LYS A 375 39.17 20.28 -40.66
CA LYS A 375 37.89 19.66 -41.05
C LYS A 375 37.43 18.60 -40.05
N LEU A 376 38.37 17.85 -39.46
CA LEU A 376 38.06 16.88 -38.41
C LEU A 376 37.50 17.54 -37.15
N ILE A 377 38.07 18.68 -36.73
CA ILE A 377 37.55 19.45 -35.59
C ILE A 377 36.13 19.95 -35.87
N THR A 378 35.90 20.53 -37.05
CA THR A 378 34.56 20.99 -37.45
C THR A 378 33.55 19.84 -37.52
N GLU A 379 33.94 18.67 -38.04
CA GLU A 379 33.08 17.49 -38.04
C GLU A 379 32.72 17.05 -36.61
N ILE A 380 33.70 16.98 -35.72
CA ILE A 380 33.49 16.62 -34.30
C ILE A 380 32.53 17.60 -33.62
N GLU A 381 32.69 18.91 -33.85
CA GLU A 381 31.80 19.93 -33.30
C GLU A 381 30.38 19.82 -33.86
N ASN A 382 30.24 19.62 -35.18
CA ASN A 382 28.94 19.41 -35.82
C ASN A 382 28.24 18.15 -35.29
N MET A 383 28.98 17.06 -35.08
CA MET A 383 28.46 15.84 -34.47
C MET A 383 27.97 16.08 -33.04
N ARG A 384 28.77 16.76 -32.21
CA ARG A 384 28.37 17.12 -30.83
C ARG A 384 27.11 17.97 -30.83
N HIS A 385 27.04 19.00 -31.69
CA HIS A 385 25.85 19.84 -31.82
C HIS A 385 24.62 19.02 -32.21
N ARG A 386 24.75 18.14 -33.22
CA ARG A 386 23.63 17.32 -33.69
C ARG A 386 23.11 16.35 -32.63
N VAL A 387 24.01 15.75 -31.85
CA VAL A 387 23.64 14.88 -30.72
C VAL A 387 22.89 15.67 -29.64
N ILE A 388 23.38 16.85 -29.26
CA ILE A 388 22.72 17.72 -28.28
C ILE A 388 21.34 18.16 -28.78
N GLU A 389 21.23 18.60 -30.03
CA GLU A 389 19.98 19.02 -30.65
C GLU A 389 18.93 17.90 -30.66
N SER A 390 19.33 16.68 -31.04
CA SER A 390 18.42 15.52 -31.05
C SER A 390 17.88 15.20 -29.65
N ARG A 391 18.71 15.29 -28.60
CA ARG A 391 18.29 15.02 -27.22
C ARG A 391 17.58 16.21 -26.56
N GLN A 392 17.76 17.43 -27.08
CA GLN A 392 17.03 18.62 -26.64
C GLN A 392 15.52 18.47 -26.87
N GLU A 393 15.09 17.82 -27.96
CA GLU A 393 13.67 17.58 -28.23
C GLU A 393 13.03 16.67 -27.16
N VAL A 394 13.73 15.59 -26.79
CA VAL A 394 13.31 14.67 -25.72
C VAL A 394 13.27 15.41 -24.37
N PHE A 395 14.29 16.21 -24.08
CA PHE A 395 14.33 17.05 -22.90
C PHE A 395 13.15 18.04 -22.84
N ASN A 396 12.83 18.73 -23.92
CA ASN A 396 11.72 19.69 -23.98
C ASN A 396 10.37 19.00 -23.73
N HIS A 397 10.18 17.80 -24.28
CA HIS A 397 9.01 17.00 -24.00
C HIS A 397 8.93 16.60 -22.51
N ASN A 398 10.03 16.11 -21.95
CA ASN A 398 10.10 15.74 -20.54
C ASN A 398 9.90 16.95 -19.61
N GLU A 399 10.44 18.12 -19.93
CA GLU A 399 10.22 19.37 -19.19
C GLU A 399 8.72 19.71 -19.10
N HIS A 400 7.99 19.54 -20.20
CA HIS A 400 6.54 19.73 -20.20
C HIS A 400 5.83 18.70 -19.31
N GLU A 401 6.24 17.43 -19.35
CA GLU A 401 5.71 16.37 -18.48
C GLU A 401 6.04 16.60 -16.99
N VAL A 402 7.22 17.14 -16.67
CA VAL A 402 7.60 17.56 -15.32
C VAL A 402 6.72 18.71 -14.84
N SER A 403 6.53 19.73 -15.68
CA SER A 403 5.73 20.92 -15.35
C SER A 403 4.29 20.56 -14.97
N LYS A 404 3.67 19.62 -15.68
CA LYS A 404 2.33 19.09 -15.35
C LYS A 404 2.22 18.50 -13.94
N ARG A 405 3.33 17.98 -13.40
CA ARG A 405 3.37 17.18 -12.17
C ARG A 405 4.05 17.88 -11.00
N TRP A 406 4.72 18.99 -11.28
CA TRP A 406 5.56 19.71 -10.33
C TRP A 406 4.82 20.04 -9.04
N THR A 407 3.63 20.64 -9.15
CA THR A 407 2.82 21.05 -8.00
C THR A 407 2.41 19.87 -7.12
N PHE A 408 2.06 18.74 -7.73
CA PHE A 408 1.72 17.52 -7.00
C PHE A 408 2.94 16.94 -6.27
N GLU A 409 4.08 16.82 -6.96
CA GLU A 409 5.33 16.27 -6.39
C GLU A 409 5.91 17.18 -5.29
N GLU A 410 5.76 18.49 -5.42
CA GLU A 410 6.12 19.48 -4.40
C GLU A 410 5.16 19.41 -3.18
N GLY A 411 3.89 19.11 -3.42
CA GLY A 411 2.87 18.89 -2.38
C GLY A 411 3.16 17.69 -1.48
N ILE A 412 3.95 16.71 -1.94
CA ILE A 412 4.35 15.54 -1.16
C ILE A 412 5.48 15.91 -0.20
N LYS A 413 5.15 16.20 1.06
CA LYS A 413 6.16 16.53 2.08
C LYS A 413 6.81 15.30 2.72
N ARG A 414 6.11 14.17 2.77
CA ARG A 414 6.63 12.91 3.31
C ARG A 414 6.41 11.74 2.32
N PRO A 415 7.43 11.40 1.49
CA PRO A 415 7.33 10.32 0.50
C PRO A 415 7.59 8.92 1.07
N TYR A 416 8.01 8.82 2.34
CA TYR A 416 8.32 7.55 3.00
C TYR A 416 7.26 7.18 4.04
N PHE A 417 7.18 5.90 4.36
CA PHE A 417 6.27 5.41 5.40
C PHE A 417 6.69 5.89 6.79
N HIS A 418 5.71 6.36 7.58
CA HIS A 418 5.88 6.55 9.02
C HIS A 418 4.50 6.58 9.71
N VAL A 419 4.41 6.04 10.93
CA VAL A 419 3.14 5.80 11.64
C VAL A 419 2.33 7.04 12.01
N LYS A 420 2.99 8.19 12.25
CA LYS A 420 2.33 9.49 12.41
C LYS A 420 1.36 9.75 11.23
N PRO A 421 0.11 10.17 11.52
CA PRO A 421 -0.84 10.53 10.49
C PRO A 421 -0.31 11.65 9.58
N LEU A 422 -0.55 11.51 8.28
CA LEU A 422 -0.47 12.59 7.31
C LEU A 422 -1.60 13.60 7.54
N GLU A 423 -1.29 14.85 7.21
CA GLU A 423 -2.24 15.94 7.15
C GLU A 423 -3.24 15.73 6.01
N LYS A 424 -4.47 16.22 6.19
CA LYS A 424 -5.53 16.11 5.18
C LYS A 424 -5.14 16.73 3.83
N ALA A 425 -4.36 17.82 3.84
CA ALA A 425 -3.86 18.46 2.62
C ALA A 425 -2.97 17.50 1.79
N GLN A 426 -2.08 16.74 2.44
CA GLN A 426 -1.25 15.75 1.75
C GLN A 426 -2.07 14.58 1.24
N LEU A 427 -3.09 14.13 1.99
CA LEU A 427 -4.00 13.08 1.52
C LEU A 427 -4.80 13.52 0.29
N ASN A 428 -5.26 14.77 0.26
CA ASN A 428 -5.95 15.33 -0.91
C ASN A 428 -5.00 15.45 -2.10
N ASN A 429 -3.77 15.95 -1.89
CA ASN A 429 -2.75 16.01 -2.95
C ASN A 429 -2.48 14.64 -3.58
N TRP A 430 -2.34 13.59 -2.77
CA TRP A 430 -2.19 12.22 -3.30
C TRP A 430 -3.42 11.76 -4.10
N LYS A 431 -4.64 12.06 -3.64
CA LYS A 431 -5.86 11.68 -4.36
C LYS A 431 -5.94 12.36 -5.72
N GLU A 432 -5.72 13.67 -5.75
CA GLU A 432 -5.77 14.49 -6.96
C GLU A 432 -4.66 14.09 -7.94
N TYR A 433 -3.46 13.82 -7.45
CA TYR A 433 -2.36 13.35 -8.30
C TYR A 433 -2.64 11.97 -8.90
N LEU A 434 -3.19 11.05 -8.11
CA LEU A 434 -3.62 9.74 -8.62
C LEU A 434 -4.72 9.88 -9.68
N ASP A 435 -5.71 10.74 -9.46
CA ASP A 435 -6.76 10.99 -10.45
C ASP A 435 -6.19 11.58 -11.75
N PHE A 436 -5.26 12.53 -11.64
CA PHE A 436 -4.56 13.09 -12.79
C PHE A 436 -3.82 12.03 -13.62
N GLU A 437 -3.03 11.15 -12.99
CA GLU A 437 -2.33 10.09 -13.72
C GLU A 437 -3.28 9.02 -14.26
N ILE A 438 -4.38 8.70 -13.57
CA ILE A 438 -5.40 7.76 -14.08
C ILE A 438 -6.00 8.27 -15.39
N GLU A 439 -6.22 9.59 -15.49
CA GLU A 439 -6.82 10.22 -16.67
C GLU A 439 -5.83 10.43 -17.83
N ASN A 440 -4.56 10.74 -17.53
CA ASN A 440 -3.61 11.24 -18.53
C ASN A 440 -2.35 10.38 -18.70
N GLY A 441 -2.03 9.54 -17.72
CA GLY A 441 -0.79 8.76 -17.65
C GLY A 441 -0.89 7.39 -18.31
N THR A 442 0.26 6.72 -18.47
CA THR A 442 0.28 5.32 -18.91
C THR A 442 -0.08 4.38 -17.75
N PRO A 443 -0.60 3.17 -18.02
CA PRO A 443 -0.96 2.24 -16.96
C PRO A 443 0.20 1.86 -16.03
N GLU A 444 1.42 1.79 -16.56
CA GLU A 444 2.64 1.55 -15.79
C GLU A 444 2.93 2.72 -14.84
N ARG A 445 2.77 3.95 -15.32
CA ARG A 445 2.98 5.16 -14.52
C ARG A 445 1.95 5.28 -13.40
N VAL A 446 0.69 4.94 -13.68
CA VAL A 446 -0.37 4.88 -12.68
C VAL A 446 -0.05 3.85 -11.60
N ALA A 447 0.37 2.64 -12.00
CA ALA A 447 0.75 1.58 -11.06
C ALA A 447 1.93 2.01 -10.17
N VAL A 448 2.99 2.59 -10.76
CA VAL A 448 4.14 3.13 -10.01
C VAL A 448 3.70 4.21 -9.02
N LEU A 449 2.83 5.15 -9.42
CA LEU A 449 2.35 6.19 -8.52
C LEU A 449 1.50 5.61 -7.38
N PHE A 450 0.65 4.62 -7.65
CA PHE A 450 -0.10 3.91 -6.61
C PHE A 450 0.83 3.23 -5.62
N GLU A 451 1.84 2.48 -6.06
CA GLU A 451 2.79 1.83 -5.16
C GLU A 451 3.55 2.86 -4.30
N ARG A 452 3.99 4.00 -4.89
CA ARG A 452 4.58 5.13 -4.14
C ARG A 452 3.62 5.68 -3.09
N CYS A 453 2.38 5.93 -3.49
CA CYS A 453 1.33 6.42 -2.59
C CYS A 453 1.11 5.45 -1.43
N LEU A 454 1.03 4.15 -1.71
CA LEU A 454 0.80 3.13 -0.69
C LEU A 454 1.96 2.99 0.29
N VAL A 455 3.20 3.34 -0.10
CA VAL A 455 4.32 3.44 0.86
C VAL A 455 4.03 4.55 1.89
N ALA A 456 3.77 5.77 1.45
CA ALA A 456 3.52 6.90 2.36
C ALA A 456 2.18 6.79 3.11
N CYS A 457 1.17 6.23 2.46
CA CYS A 457 -0.23 6.19 2.89
C CYS A 457 -0.70 4.78 3.32
N ALA A 458 0.22 3.87 3.68
CA ALA A 458 -0.12 2.46 3.96
C ALA A 458 -1.21 2.28 5.03
N LEU A 459 -1.39 3.24 5.95
CA LEU A 459 -2.37 3.18 7.04
C LEU A 459 -3.77 3.69 6.67
N TYR A 460 -3.98 4.11 5.41
CA TYR A 460 -5.22 4.71 4.93
C TYR A 460 -5.94 3.77 3.95
N GLU A 461 -7.01 3.12 4.41
CA GLU A 461 -7.74 2.10 3.64
C GLU A 461 -8.29 2.62 2.29
N GLU A 462 -8.59 3.92 2.20
CA GLU A 462 -9.12 4.55 0.99
C GLU A 462 -8.19 4.44 -0.23
N PHE A 463 -6.86 4.50 -0.06
CA PHE A 463 -5.92 4.38 -1.18
C PHE A 463 -5.77 2.94 -1.65
N TRP A 464 -5.76 1.97 -0.73
CA TRP A 464 -5.77 0.54 -1.08
C TRP A 464 -7.03 0.18 -1.86
N VAL A 465 -8.19 0.65 -1.41
CA VAL A 465 -9.46 0.41 -2.10
C VAL A 465 -9.49 1.10 -3.46
N LYS A 466 -8.95 2.32 -3.58
CA LYS A 466 -8.87 3.02 -4.87
C LYS A 466 -7.97 2.27 -5.86
N TYR A 467 -6.84 1.74 -5.39
CA TYR A 467 -5.94 0.96 -6.24
C TYR A 467 -6.55 -0.37 -6.67
N ALA A 468 -7.19 -1.09 -5.75
CA ALA A 468 -7.92 -2.31 -6.07
C ALA A 468 -8.99 -2.05 -7.16
N LYS A 469 -9.77 -0.98 -7.03
CA LYS A 469 -10.75 -0.58 -8.05
C LYS A 469 -10.14 -0.25 -9.41
N TYR A 470 -8.99 0.43 -9.42
CA TYR A 470 -8.26 0.68 -10.67
C TYR A 470 -7.85 -0.65 -11.33
N LEU A 471 -7.36 -1.60 -10.55
CA LEU A 471 -6.92 -2.91 -11.05
C LEU A 471 -8.05 -3.86 -11.44
N GLU A 472 -9.30 -3.64 -11.02
CA GLU A 472 -10.46 -4.51 -11.39
C GLU A 472 -10.60 -4.70 -12.90
N ASN A 473 -10.25 -3.68 -13.69
CA ASN A 473 -10.29 -3.72 -15.16
C ASN A 473 -8.98 -4.18 -15.81
N HIS A 474 -7.91 -4.39 -15.04
CA HIS A 474 -6.56 -4.65 -15.55
C HIS A 474 -6.03 -6.04 -15.15
N SER A 475 -6.14 -6.42 -13.88
CA SER A 475 -5.58 -7.67 -13.36
C SER A 475 -6.29 -8.15 -12.10
N ILE A 476 -7.02 -9.27 -12.21
CA ILE A 476 -7.71 -9.91 -11.08
C ILE A 476 -6.71 -10.34 -10.00
N GLU A 477 -5.57 -10.89 -10.41
CA GLU A 477 -4.52 -11.30 -9.47
C GLU A 477 -3.87 -10.07 -8.79
N GLY A 478 -3.74 -8.96 -9.52
CA GLY A 478 -3.34 -7.68 -8.95
C GLY A 478 -4.28 -7.21 -7.83
N VAL A 479 -5.59 -7.24 -8.07
CA VAL A 479 -6.60 -6.89 -7.05
C VAL A 479 -6.47 -7.76 -5.80
N ARG A 480 -6.33 -9.08 -5.98
CA ARG A 480 -6.12 -10.04 -4.89
C ARG A 480 -4.86 -9.70 -4.10
N HIS A 481 -3.76 -9.45 -4.79
CA HIS A 481 -2.49 -9.11 -4.17
C HIS A 481 -2.59 -7.83 -3.32
N VAL A 482 -3.23 -6.79 -3.86
CA VAL A 482 -3.44 -5.50 -3.17
C VAL A 482 -4.28 -5.69 -1.91
N TYR A 483 -5.40 -6.42 -1.99
CA TYR A 483 -6.23 -6.70 -0.82
C TYR A 483 -5.51 -7.53 0.22
N MET A 484 -4.79 -8.58 -0.19
CA MET A 484 -4.00 -9.41 0.71
C MET A 484 -2.98 -8.54 1.45
N LYS A 485 -2.16 -7.75 0.74
CA LYS A 485 -1.16 -6.86 1.36
C LYS A 485 -1.80 -5.85 2.31
N ALA A 486 -2.91 -5.24 1.91
CA ALA A 486 -3.66 -4.32 2.77
C ALA A 486 -4.12 -5.01 4.05
N CYS A 487 -4.74 -6.18 3.95
CA CYS A 487 -5.43 -6.85 5.07
C CYS A 487 -4.50 -7.62 6.00
N THR A 488 -3.46 -8.28 5.48
CA THR A 488 -2.60 -9.16 6.28
C THR A 488 -1.41 -8.44 6.90
N VAL A 489 -0.97 -7.33 6.30
CA VAL A 489 0.22 -6.58 6.73
C VAL A 489 -0.19 -5.26 7.39
N HIS A 490 -0.78 -4.34 6.64
CA HIS A 490 -0.88 -2.94 7.05
C HIS A 490 -2.17 -2.61 7.84
N LEU A 491 -3.30 -3.21 7.51
CA LEU A 491 -4.63 -2.88 8.01
C LEU A 491 -5.39 -4.08 8.61
N PRO A 492 -4.78 -4.91 9.48
CA PRO A 492 -5.42 -6.14 9.98
C PRO A 492 -6.64 -5.91 10.87
N LYS A 493 -6.84 -4.68 11.37
CA LYS A 493 -7.96 -4.32 12.26
C LYS A 493 -9.06 -3.49 11.60
N LYS A 494 -8.91 -3.10 10.32
CA LYS A 494 -9.86 -2.23 9.61
C LYS A 494 -10.93 -3.07 8.90
N PRO A 495 -12.22 -3.00 9.29
CA PRO A 495 -13.22 -3.94 8.78
C PRO A 495 -13.57 -3.72 7.31
N THR A 496 -13.61 -2.47 6.82
CA THR A 496 -14.09 -2.14 5.48
C THR A 496 -13.31 -2.87 4.39
N VAL A 497 -11.98 -2.83 4.47
CA VAL A 497 -11.10 -3.46 3.47
C VAL A 497 -11.21 -4.98 3.46
N HIS A 498 -11.37 -5.64 4.62
CA HIS A 498 -11.59 -7.09 4.70
C HIS A 498 -12.96 -7.51 4.16
N LEU A 499 -14.00 -6.69 4.38
CA LEU A 499 -15.32 -6.93 3.81
C LEU A 499 -15.34 -6.75 2.28
N LEU A 500 -14.55 -5.83 1.75
CA LEU A 500 -14.37 -5.66 0.30
C LEU A 500 -13.57 -6.81 -0.29
N TRP A 501 -12.48 -7.24 0.36
CA TRP A 501 -11.70 -8.39 -0.08
C TRP A 501 -12.53 -9.68 -0.14
N SER A 502 -13.27 -9.99 0.93
CA SER A 502 -14.15 -11.17 0.93
C SER A 502 -15.26 -11.08 -0.12
N ALA A 503 -15.80 -9.89 -0.38
CA ALA A 503 -16.78 -9.68 -1.45
C ALA A 503 -16.16 -9.87 -2.84
N PHE A 504 -14.92 -9.41 -3.04
CA PHE A 504 -14.16 -9.63 -4.26
C PHE A 504 -13.92 -11.13 -4.51
N GLU A 505 -13.43 -11.88 -3.51
CA GLU A 505 -13.21 -13.32 -3.68
C GLU A 505 -14.53 -14.08 -3.94
N GLU A 506 -15.63 -13.69 -3.28
CA GLU A 506 -16.95 -14.23 -3.57
C GLU A 506 -17.38 -13.95 -5.03
N GLN A 507 -17.12 -12.74 -5.54
CA GLN A 507 -17.41 -12.38 -6.93
C GLN A 507 -16.57 -13.18 -7.94
N GLN A 508 -15.33 -13.51 -7.60
CA GLN A 508 -14.47 -14.37 -8.43
C GLN A 508 -14.81 -15.86 -8.31
N GLY A 509 -15.71 -16.25 -7.41
CA GLY A 509 -16.10 -17.65 -7.18
C GLY A 509 -15.24 -18.38 -6.14
N ASN A 510 -14.28 -17.71 -5.51
CA ASN A 510 -13.41 -18.26 -4.47
C ASN A 510 -14.07 -18.21 -3.09
N ILE A 511 -15.12 -19.01 -2.91
CA ILE A 511 -16.00 -18.92 -1.74
C ILE A 511 -15.29 -19.35 -0.45
N GLU A 512 -14.42 -20.36 -0.51
CA GLU A 512 -13.66 -20.80 0.68
C GLU A 512 -12.68 -19.74 1.18
N ASP A 513 -12.05 -19.01 0.26
CA ASP A 513 -11.16 -17.89 0.63
C ASP A 513 -11.97 -16.77 1.28
N ALA A 514 -13.13 -16.41 0.71
CA ALA A 514 -14.04 -15.44 1.33
C ALA A 514 -14.47 -15.85 2.75
N ARG A 515 -14.73 -17.14 3.00
CA ARG A 515 -15.01 -17.66 4.35
C ARG A 515 -13.80 -17.54 5.26
N GLY A 516 -12.62 -17.94 4.78
CA GLY A 516 -11.36 -17.90 5.50
C GLY A 516 -10.99 -16.48 5.94
N ILE A 517 -11.14 -15.51 5.05
CA ILE A 517 -10.91 -14.08 5.32
C ILE A 517 -11.81 -13.60 6.45
N LEU A 518 -13.14 -13.81 6.33
CA LEU A 518 -14.09 -13.33 7.33
C LEU A 518 -13.93 -14.02 8.69
N LYS A 519 -13.61 -15.32 8.69
CA LYS A 519 -13.34 -16.08 9.92
C LYS A 519 -12.09 -15.55 10.63
N THR A 520 -10.99 -15.44 9.89
CA THR A 520 -9.71 -14.92 10.42
C THR A 520 -9.87 -13.49 10.95
N PHE A 521 -10.62 -12.65 10.24
CA PHE A 521 -10.88 -11.28 10.69
C PHE A 521 -11.74 -11.23 11.96
N GLU A 522 -12.76 -12.09 12.08
CA GLU A 522 -13.57 -12.16 13.31
C GLU A 522 -12.77 -12.68 14.51
N GLU A 523 -11.83 -13.61 14.31
CA GLU A 523 -10.90 -14.07 15.35
C GLU A 523 -9.96 -12.95 15.80
N ASN A 524 -9.47 -12.14 14.86
CA ASN A 524 -8.59 -11.00 15.14
C ASN A 524 -9.33 -9.80 15.79
N VAL A 525 -10.59 -9.56 15.41
CA VAL A 525 -11.41 -8.45 15.90
C VAL A 525 -12.81 -8.95 16.30
N PRO A 526 -12.94 -9.61 17.47
CA PRO A 526 -14.18 -10.22 17.89
C PRO A 526 -15.26 -9.19 18.26
N GLY A 527 -16.52 -9.54 18.02
CA GLY A 527 -17.68 -8.75 18.45
C GLY A 527 -18.25 -7.77 17.41
N LEU A 528 -17.66 -7.70 16.20
CA LEU A 528 -18.17 -6.86 15.12
C LEU A 528 -19.40 -7.50 14.44
N ALA A 529 -20.58 -6.94 14.71
CA ALA A 529 -21.85 -7.41 14.13
C ALA A 529 -21.83 -7.47 12.59
N MET A 530 -21.23 -6.47 11.93
CA MET A 530 -21.14 -6.42 10.47
C MET A 530 -20.41 -7.63 9.87
N VAL A 531 -19.39 -8.15 10.57
CA VAL A 531 -18.58 -9.30 10.11
C VAL A 531 -19.40 -10.57 10.24
N ARG A 532 -20.00 -10.81 11.41
CA ARG A 532 -20.86 -11.98 11.64
C ARG A 532 -22.04 -11.99 10.66
N LEU A 533 -22.66 -10.85 10.41
CA LEU A 533 -23.74 -10.73 9.41
C LEU A 533 -23.25 -10.97 7.98
N ARG A 534 -22.03 -10.55 7.62
CA ARG A 534 -21.45 -10.85 6.31
C ARG A 534 -21.22 -12.36 6.14
N ARG A 535 -20.67 -13.05 7.15
CA ARG A 535 -20.49 -14.52 7.16
C ARG A 535 -21.82 -15.25 6.98
N VAL A 536 -22.83 -14.90 7.77
CA VAL A 536 -24.18 -15.47 7.65
C VAL A 536 -24.78 -15.24 6.27
N SER A 537 -24.60 -14.03 5.71
CA SER A 537 -25.14 -13.69 4.39
C SER A 537 -24.43 -14.44 3.26
N LEU A 538 -23.12 -14.67 3.38
CA LEU A 538 -22.33 -15.50 2.46
C LEU A 538 -22.88 -16.93 2.44
N GLU A 539 -22.97 -17.59 3.60
CA GLU A 539 -23.50 -18.96 3.68
C GLU A 539 -24.92 -19.07 3.14
N ARG A 540 -25.77 -18.07 3.46
CA ARG A 540 -27.14 -18.02 2.94
C ARG A 540 -27.17 -17.95 1.41
N ARG A 541 -26.35 -17.10 0.78
CA ARG A 541 -26.33 -16.96 -0.70
C ARG A 541 -25.86 -18.23 -1.39
N HIS A 542 -25.01 -19.02 -0.75
CA HIS A 542 -24.51 -20.29 -1.27
C HIS A 542 -25.30 -21.52 -0.81
N GLY A 543 -26.45 -21.35 -0.15
CA GLY A 543 -27.36 -22.44 0.22
C GLY A 543 -27.01 -23.17 1.52
N ASN A 544 -25.95 -22.79 2.23
CA ASN A 544 -25.53 -23.37 3.50
C ASN A 544 -26.36 -22.82 4.67
N LEU A 545 -27.67 -23.08 4.66
CA LEU A 545 -28.60 -22.51 5.64
C LEU A 545 -28.37 -23.04 7.06
N GLU A 546 -27.85 -24.26 7.22
CA GLU A 546 -27.48 -24.84 8.51
C GLU A 546 -26.32 -24.07 9.16
N GLU A 547 -25.28 -23.76 8.39
CA GLU A 547 -24.14 -22.98 8.88
C GLU A 547 -24.55 -21.53 9.17
N ALA A 548 -25.37 -20.93 8.31
CA ALA A 548 -25.92 -19.59 8.54
C ALA A 548 -26.71 -19.51 9.87
N GLU A 549 -27.47 -20.56 10.20
CA GLU A 549 -28.17 -20.68 11.47
C GLU A 549 -27.21 -20.91 12.64
N SER A 550 -26.24 -21.83 12.48
CA SER A 550 -25.21 -22.14 13.48
C SER A 550 -24.46 -20.89 13.92
N LEU A 551 -24.01 -20.07 12.96
CA LEU A 551 -23.29 -18.82 13.23
C LEU A 551 -24.11 -17.82 14.04
N LEU A 552 -25.42 -17.72 13.80
CA LEU A 552 -26.31 -16.84 14.58
C LEU A 552 -26.55 -17.41 15.98
N ARG A 553 -26.75 -18.73 16.11
CA ARG A 553 -26.90 -19.37 17.43
C ARG A 553 -25.66 -19.22 18.29
N GLU A 554 -24.48 -19.39 17.70
CA GLU A 554 -23.19 -19.14 18.36
C GLU A 554 -23.10 -17.68 18.83
N ALA A 555 -23.50 -16.72 17.99
CA ALA A 555 -23.50 -15.30 18.33
C ALA A 555 -24.49 -14.93 19.45
N ILE A 556 -25.65 -15.59 19.51
CA ILE A 556 -26.62 -15.44 20.61
C ILE A 556 -26.02 -15.95 21.92
N LYS A 557 -25.39 -17.14 21.88
CA LYS A 557 -24.76 -17.78 23.05
C LYS A 557 -23.58 -17.00 23.59
N ASN A 558 -22.75 -16.45 22.70
CA ASN A 558 -21.54 -15.71 23.06
C ASN A 558 -21.80 -14.20 23.26
N GLY A 559 -23.06 -13.75 23.20
CA GLY A 559 -23.44 -12.35 23.40
C GLY A 559 -23.07 -11.85 24.79
N LYS A 560 -22.28 -10.75 24.86
CA LYS A 560 -21.84 -10.15 26.13
C LYS A 560 -22.97 -9.48 26.91
N THR A 561 -23.99 -8.99 26.21
CA THR A 561 -25.15 -8.32 26.79
C THR A 561 -26.43 -8.93 26.26
N ALA A 562 -27.50 -8.87 27.06
CA ALA A 562 -28.82 -9.34 26.67
C ALA A 562 -29.29 -8.67 25.36
N SER A 563 -29.01 -7.38 25.18
CA SER A 563 -29.31 -6.63 23.96
C SER A 563 -28.62 -7.17 22.70
N VAL A 564 -27.38 -7.67 22.82
CA VAL A 564 -26.63 -8.28 21.71
C VAL A 564 -27.20 -9.66 21.37
N SER A 565 -27.56 -10.46 22.38
CA SER A 565 -28.25 -11.73 22.16
C SER A 565 -29.61 -11.51 21.49
N SER A 566 -30.40 -10.54 21.97
CA SER A 566 -31.68 -10.14 21.38
C SER A 566 -31.56 -9.71 19.92
N PHE A 567 -30.50 -8.97 19.57
CA PHE A 567 -30.20 -8.63 18.18
C PHE A 567 -30.07 -9.86 17.28
N TYR A 568 -29.20 -10.79 17.66
CA TYR A 568 -28.94 -11.97 16.85
C TYR A 568 -30.15 -12.90 16.82
N SER A 569 -30.94 -12.97 17.91
CA SER A 569 -32.23 -13.68 17.92
C SER A 569 -33.22 -13.10 16.92
N ILE A 570 -33.32 -11.77 16.79
CA ILE A 570 -34.15 -11.12 15.76
C ILE A 570 -33.67 -11.51 14.36
N LYS A 571 -32.35 -11.49 14.12
CA LYS A 571 -31.79 -11.87 12.82
C LYS A 571 -32.02 -13.35 12.50
N LEU A 572 -31.90 -14.23 13.49
CA LEU A 572 -32.17 -15.65 13.36
C LEU A 572 -33.65 -15.92 13.06
N ALA A 573 -34.56 -15.31 13.82
CA ALA A 573 -36.00 -15.44 13.58
C ALA A 573 -36.37 -14.99 12.15
N ARG A 574 -35.80 -13.89 11.67
CA ARG A 574 -36.01 -13.42 10.29
C ARG A 574 -35.47 -14.38 9.24
N LEU A 575 -34.31 -15.00 9.46
CA LEU A 575 -33.76 -16.02 8.57
C LEU A 575 -34.69 -17.24 8.51
N LEU A 576 -35.09 -17.76 9.67
CA LEU A 576 -35.98 -18.92 9.78
C LEU A 576 -37.34 -18.66 9.12
N PHE A 577 -37.92 -17.49 9.37
CA PHE A 577 -39.23 -17.13 8.85
C PHE A 577 -39.20 -16.81 7.34
N LYS A 578 -38.39 -15.84 6.92
CA LYS A 578 -38.45 -15.34 5.54
C LYS A 578 -37.75 -16.24 4.54
N VAL A 579 -36.70 -16.96 4.95
CA VAL A 579 -35.90 -17.81 4.05
C VAL A 579 -36.29 -19.28 4.19
N GLN A 580 -36.20 -19.85 5.40
CA GLN A 580 -36.53 -21.27 5.61
C GLN A 580 -38.04 -21.55 5.71
N LYS A 581 -38.89 -20.51 5.70
CA LYS A 581 -40.36 -20.62 5.79
C LYS A 581 -40.87 -21.34 7.04
N SER A 582 -40.09 -21.33 8.13
CA SER A 582 -40.46 -21.96 9.39
C SER A 582 -40.96 -20.92 10.40
N LEU A 583 -42.27 -20.69 10.39
CA LEU A 583 -42.93 -19.77 11.32
C LEU A 583 -42.76 -20.21 12.78
N GLN A 584 -42.98 -21.50 13.04
CA GLN A 584 -42.94 -22.06 14.39
C GLN A 584 -41.56 -21.90 15.04
N ARG A 585 -40.48 -22.24 14.32
CA ARG A 585 -39.10 -22.08 14.83
C ARG A 585 -38.73 -20.62 15.03
N ALA A 586 -39.19 -19.72 14.16
CA ALA A 586 -38.96 -18.29 14.32
C ALA A 586 -39.65 -17.72 15.56
N ARG A 587 -40.89 -18.17 15.84
CA ARG A 587 -41.64 -17.83 17.05
C ARG A 587 -40.92 -18.32 18.31
N GLU A 588 -40.50 -19.58 18.33
CA GLU A 588 -39.75 -20.16 19.46
C GLU A 588 -38.50 -19.34 19.79
N VAL A 589 -37.70 -18.99 18.78
CA VAL A 589 -36.49 -18.16 18.96
C VAL A 589 -36.81 -16.80 19.58
N LEU A 590 -37.90 -16.14 19.15
CA LEU A 590 -38.28 -14.83 19.70
C LEU A 590 -38.83 -14.93 21.12
N LEU A 591 -39.63 -15.95 21.42
CA LEU A 591 -40.15 -16.19 22.77
C LEU A 591 -39.03 -16.49 23.76
N GLU A 592 -38.08 -17.37 23.38
CA GLU A 592 -36.89 -17.65 24.17
C GLU A 592 -36.02 -16.40 24.39
N ALA A 593 -35.98 -15.48 23.42
CA ALA A 593 -35.25 -14.23 23.57
C ALA A 593 -35.98 -13.27 24.52
N ILE A 594 -37.31 -13.19 24.45
CA ILE A 594 -38.15 -12.36 25.34
C ILE A 594 -38.02 -12.79 26.80
N GLU A 595 -37.91 -14.09 27.07
CA GLU A 595 -37.70 -14.61 28.42
C GLU A 595 -36.36 -14.18 29.03
N ARG A 596 -35.36 -13.88 28.19
CA ARG A 596 -34.04 -13.41 28.62
C ARG A 596 -33.94 -11.88 28.68
N ASP A 597 -34.63 -11.19 27.79
CA ASP A 597 -34.60 -9.74 27.62
C ASP A 597 -35.97 -9.24 27.17
N GLU A 598 -36.68 -8.51 28.02
CA GLU A 598 -37.95 -7.89 27.65
C GLU A 598 -37.71 -6.61 26.83
N SER A 599 -37.21 -6.77 25.61
CA SER A 599 -36.95 -5.66 24.70
C SER A 599 -38.16 -5.34 23.84
N PRO A 600 -38.54 -4.05 23.65
CA PRO A 600 -39.61 -3.66 22.73
C PRO A 600 -39.39 -4.21 21.31
N LYS A 601 -38.12 -4.29 20.87
CA LYS A 601 -37.76 -4.74 19.53
C LYS A 601 -38.12 -6.20 19.28
N LEU A 602 -38.06 -7.05 20.31
CA LEU A 602 -38.41 -8.46 20.21
C LEU A 602 -39.93 -8.61 20.01
N TYR A 603 -40.72 -7.92 20.83
CA TYR A 603 -42.19 -7.89 20.70
C TYR A 603 -42.63 -7.36 19.33
N LEU A 604 -41.99 -6.30 18.83
CA LEU A 604 -42.30 -5.76 17.50
C LEU A 604 -42.02 -6.76 16.37
N ASN A 605 -40.89 -7.48 16.44
CA ASN A 605 -40.58 -8.49 15.43
C ASN A 605 -41.48 -9.73 15.56
N LEU A 606 -41.92 -10.09 16.78
CA LEU A 606 -42.87 -11.17 16.98
C LEU A 606 -44.23 -10.81 16.37
N LEU A 607 -44.75 -9.62 16.67
CA LEU A 607 -45.97 -9.10 16.04
C LEU A 607 -45.83 -9.08 14.51
N GLU A 608 -44.74 -8.55 13.96
CA GLU A 608 -44.49 -8.50 12.51
C GLU A 608 -44.62 -9.89 11.86
N ILE A 609 -44.08 -10.91 12.51
CA ILE A 609 -44.14 -12.30 12.00
C ILE A 609 -45.58 -12.85 12.11
N GLU A 610 -46.29 -12.64 13.22
CA GLU A 610 -47.67 -13.11 13.36
C GLU A 610 -48.64 -12.42 12.39
N PHE A 611 -48.48 -11.10 12.18
CA PHE A 611 -49.28 -10.29 11.25
C PHE A 611 -49.10 -10.70 9.79
N SER A 612 -47.96 -11.29 9.45
CA SER A 612 -47.67 -11.69 8.08
C SER A 612 -48.38 -12.98 7.63
N GLY A 613 -49.02 -13.70 8.56
CA GLY A 613 -49.87 -14.85 8.27
C GLY A 613 -51.35 -14.47 8.08
N ASP A 614 -52.22 -15.48 8.05
CA ASP A 614 -53.67 -15.26 8.03
C ASP A 614 -54.12 -14.71 9.40
N LEU A 615 -54.69 -13.51 9.38
CA LEU A 615 -55.14 -12.81 10.59
C LEU A 615 -56.18 -13.59 11.38
N LYS A 616 -57.02 -14.41 10.73
CA LYS A 616 -58.01 -15.24 11.42
C LYS A 616 -57.39 -16.42 12.14
N LEU A 617 -56.35 -17.03 11.55
CA LEU A 617 -55.66 -18.17 12.15
C LEU A 617 -54.68 -17.74 13.23
N ASN A 618 -54.13 -16.53 13.10
CA ASN A 618 -53.14 -15.99 14.01
C ASN A 618 -53.71 -15.00 15.03
N GLU A 619 -55.02 -14.70 15.02
CA GLU A 619 -55.64 -13.72 15.94
C GLU A 619 -55.24 -13.98 17.40
N GLU A 620 -55.39 -15.22 17.86
CA GLU A 620 -55.03 -15.60 19.24
C GLU A 620 -53.53 -15.42 19.53
N HIS A 621 -52.64 -15.70 18.57
CA HIS A 621 -51.20 -15.47 18.71
C HIS A 621 -50.85 -13.98 18.74
N ILE A 622 -51.53 -13.17 17.92
CA ILE A 622 -51.36 -11.70 17.87
C ILE A 622 -51.81 -11.09 19.21
N LEU A 623 -52.98 -11.47 19.70
CA LEU A 623 -53.50 -11.01 20.98
C LEU A 623 -52.60 -11.45 22.14
N SER A 624 -52.15 -12.70 22.14
CA SER A 624 -51.19 -13.20 23.14
C SER A 624 -49.88 -12.39 23.13
N CYS A 625 -49.38 -11.99 21.96
CA CYS A 625 -48.20 -11.15 21.86
C CYS A 625 -48.45 -9.73 22.41
N PHE A 626 -49.59 -9.11 22.10
CA PHE A 626 -49.97 -7.82 22.68
C PHE A 626 -50.11 -7.91 24.20
N ASP A 627 -50.78 -8.93 24.71
CA ASP A 627 -50.97 -9.13 26.15
C ASP A 627 -49.65 -9.31 26.86
N ARG A 628 -48.70 -10.05 26.27
CA ARG A 628 -47.36 -10.21 26.83
C ARG A 628 -46.60 -8.89 26.88
N ALA A 629 -46.66 -8.10 25.80
CA ALA A 629 -46.01 -6.79 25.76
C ALA A 629 -46.64 -5.80 26.77
N VAL A 630 -47.97 -5.76 26.86
CA VAL A 630 -48.71 -4.87 27.78
C VAL A 630 -48.50 -5.25 29.24
N ASN A 631 -48.34 -6.53 29.56
CA ASN A 631 -48.13 -7.02 30.92
C ASN A 631 -46.65 -7.17 31.32
N SER A 632 -45.72 -6.89 30.41
CA SER A 632 -44.27 -6.95 30.66
C SER A 632 -43.77 -5.89 31.65
N SER A 633 -42.48 -5.97 31.98
CA SER A 633 -41.72 -4.98 32.75
C SER A 633 -41.27 -3.76 31.93
N LEU A 634 -41.71 -3.64 30.67
CA LEU A 634 -41.41 -2.50 29.81
C LEU A 634 -41.84 -1.15 30.41
N PRO A 635 -41.19 -0.03 30.01
CA PRO A 635 -41.60 1.30 30.41
C PRO A 635 -43.10 1.53 30.13
N VAL A 636 -43.78 2.21 31.06
CA VAL A 636 -45.23 2.43 30.98
C VAL A 636 -45.65 3.06 29.64
N GLU A 637 -44.87 4.01 29.13
CA GLU A 637 -45.10 4.64 27.82
C GLU A 637 -45.05 3.64 26.66
N THR A 638 -44.11 2.70 26.69
CA THR A 638 -44.02 1.64 25.68
C THR A 638 -45.17 0.66 25.81
N ARG A 639 -45.57 0.29 27.03
CA ARG A 639 -46.74 -0.58 27.25
C ARG A 639 -48.03 0.07 26.78
N ILE A 640 -48.18 1.39 26.96
CA ILE A 640 -49.30 2.17 26.43
C ILE A 640 -49.31 2.12 24.90
N SER A 641 -48.16 2.25 24.23
CA SER A 641 -48.13 2.20 22.76
C SER A 641 -48.48 0.80 22.22
N PHE A 642 -48.08 -0.28 22.90
CA PHE A 642 -48.55 -1.63 22.57
C PHE A 642 -50.05 -1.81 22.84
N SER A 643 -50.56 -1.26 23.95
CA SER A 643 -51.98 -1.30 24.28
C SER A 643 -52.82 -0.52 23.27
N GLN A 644 -52.35 0.64 22.80
CA GLN A 644 -53.00 1.40 21.74
C GLN A 644 -53.07 0.58 20.45
N ARG A 645 -51.95 -0.04 20.04
CA ARG A 645 -51.92 -0.90 18.84
C ARG A 645 -52.82 -2.14 18.96
N LYS A 646 -52.99 -2.68 20.16
CA LYS A 646 -53.94 -3.78 20.44
C LYS A 646 -55.38 -3.33 20.18
N VAL A 647 -55.74 -2.11 20.62
CA VAL A 647 -57.06 -1.52 20.38
C VAL A 647 -57.27 -1.27 18.88
N GLU A 648 -56.30 -0.64 18.20
CA GLU A 648 -56.33 -0.42 16.75
C GLU A 648 -56.54 -1.73 15.97
N PHE A 649 -55.79 -2.79 16.33
CA PHE A 649 -55.94 -4.11 15.72
C PHE A 649 -57.35 -4.71 15.91
N LEU A 650 -57.90 -4.64 17.12
CA LEU A 650 -59.23 -5.17 17.43
C LEU A 650 -60.36 -4.34 16.78
N GLU A 651 -60.15 -3.04 16.59
CA GLU A 651 -61.08 -2.17 15.87
C GLU A 651 -61.11 -2.51 14.37
N ASP A 652 -59.94 -2.69 13.76
CA ASP A 652 -59.81 -2.94 12.32
C ASP A 652 -60.19 -4.38 11.93
N PHE A 653 -59.84 -5.37 12.76
CA PHE A 653 -59.90 -6.78 12.40
C PHE A 653 -60.65 -7.68 13.40
N GLY A 654 -61.07 -7.15 14.54
CA GLY A 654 -61.72 -7.95 15.58
C GLY A 654 -63.11 -8.44 15.19
N PHE A 655 -63.41 -9.69 15.54
CA PHE A 655 -64.73 -10.30 15.32
C PHE A 655 -65.67 -10.20 16.54
N ASP A 656 -65.13 -9.85 17.71
CA ASP A 656 -65.87 -9.74 18.98
C ASP A 656 -65.64 -8.37 19.64
N VAL A 657 -66.69 -7.54 19.63
CA VAL A 657 -66.70 -6.21 20.24
C VAL A 657 -66.43 -6.27 21.75
N THR A 658 -66.72 -7.38 22.42
CA THR A 658 -66.43 -7.56 23.84
C THR A 658 -64.93 -7.54 24.12
N ARG A 659 -64.12 -8.13 23.23
CA ARG A 659 -62.65 -8.11 23.31
C ARG A 659 -62.12 -6.69 23.12
N LEU A 660 -62.69 -5.95 22.17
CA LEU A 660 -62.36 -4.54 21.92
C LEU A 660 -62.64 -3.67 23.16
N MET A 661 -63.83 -3.80 23.76
CA MET A 661 -64.20 -3.05 24.97
C MET A 661 -63.26 -3.36 26.14
N THR A 662 -62.89 -4.64 26.31
CA THR A 662 -61.94 -5.06 27.34
C THR A 662 -60.55 -4.44 27.12
N ALA A 663 -60.06 -4.44 25.88
CA ALA A 663 -58.78 -3.82 25.53
C ALA A 663 -58.80 -2.30 25.73
N TYR A 664 -59.93 -1.64 25.47
CA TYR A 664 -60.11 -0.21 25.72
C TYR A 664 -60.08 0.11 27.23
N ASP A 665 -60.74 -0.70 28.06
CA ASP A 665 -60.71 -0.55 29.51
C ASP A 665 -59.29 -0.75 30.08
N GLU A 666 -58.56 -1.75 29.58
CA GLU A 666 -57.14 -1.97 29.89
C GLU A 666 -56.28 -0.75 29.52
N HIS A 667 -56.50 -0.18 28.33
CA HIS A 667 -55.80 1.00 27.86
C HIS A 667 -56.04 2.22 28.75
N GLN A 668 -57.30 2.50 29.09
CA GLN A 668 -57.68 3.59 29.98
C GLN A 668 -57.09 3.43 31.39
N SER A 669 -56.99 2.18 31.88
CA SER A 669 -56.32 1.87 33.14
C SER A 669 -54.84 2.22 33.11
N LEU A 670 -54.14 1.93 32.00
CA LEU A 670 -52.72 2.28 31.83
C LEU A 670 -52.49 3.79 31.74
N LEU A 671 -53.34 4.54 31.02
CA LEU A 671 -53.29 6.00 30.96
C LEU A 671 -53.44 6.63 32.35
N LYS A 672 -54.43 6.17 33.13
CA LYS A 672 -54.62 6.62 34.53
C LYS A 672 -53.41 6.33 35.40
N LYS A 673 -52.76 5.18 35.22
CA LYS A 673 -51.51 4.83 35.92
C LYS A 673 -50.38 5.79 35.54
N GLN A 674 -50.22 6.12 34.25
CA GLN A 674 -49.21 7.09 33.80
C GLN A 674 -49.45 8.49 34.40
N ASP A 675 -50.69 8.98 34.38
CA ASP A 675 -51.04 10.27 34.97
C ASP A 675 -50.79 10.30 36.47
N SER A 676 -51.06 9.21 37.18
CA SER A 676 -50.78 9.10 38.61
C SER A 676 -49.27 9.13 38.92
N LEU A 677 -48.44 8.56 38.05
CA LEU A 677 -46.98 8.60 38.19
C LEU A 677 -46.43 10.00 37.90
N LYS A 678 -46.97 10.69 36.89
CA LYS A 678 -46.64 12.10 36.59
C LYS A 678 -46.98 13.02 37.76
N ARG A 679 -48.20 12.93 38.31
CA ARG A 679 -48.62 13.70 39.48
C ARG A 679 -47.81 13.38 40.75
N LYS A 680 -47.28 12.16 40.89
CA LYS A 680 -46.39 11.80 42.01
C LYS A 680 -44.98 12.36 41.83
N ALA A 681 -44.47 12.41 40.61
CA ALA A 681 -43.18 13.03 40.29
C ALA A 681 -43.21 14.56 40.48
N GLU A 682 -44.33 15.21 40.19
CA GLU A 682 -44.54 16.66 40.38
C GLU A 682 -44.65 17.07 41.87
N ASN A 683 -44.95 16.13 42.79
CA ASN A 683 -45.22 16.42 44.21
C ASN A 683 -44.03 16.16 45.17
N GLY A 684 -42.80 15.98 44.66
CA GLY A 684 -41.55 16.12 45.42
C GLY A 684 -41.40 15.26 46.70
N VAL A 685 -40.92 14.02 46.56
CA VAL A 685 -40.25 13.27 47.64
C VAL A 685 -38.88 12.83 47.12
N GLN A 686 -37.84 13.04 47.93
CA GLN A 686 -36.41 12.90 47.66
C GLN A 686 -36.03 11.81 46.64
N GLU A 687 -35.18 12.19 45.68
CA GLU A 687 -34.52 11.27 44.75
C GLU A 687 -33.69 10.22 45.51
N PRO A 688 -33.83 8.92 45.19
CA PRO A 688 -32.73 7.97 45.35
C PRO A 688 -31.70 8.23 44.24
N GLU A 689 -30.42 8.27 44.61
CA GLU A 689 -29.28 8.43 43.71
C GLU A 689 -29.16 7.30 42.66
N GLU A 690 -29.95 7.36 41.59
CA GLU A 690 -29.68 6.61 40.34
C GLU A 690 -29.70 7.53 39.10
N LYS A 691 -29.95 8.82 39.29
CA LYS A 691 -29.74 9.87 38.27
C LYS A 691 -28.36 10.50 38.41
N LYS A 692 -27.33 9.70 38.15
CA LYS A 692 -26.02 10.23 37.78
C LYS A 692 -25.37 9.49 36.60
N GLN A 693 -26.19 8.86 35.77
CA GLN A 693 -25.69 8.13 34.59
C GLN A 693 -26.52 8.32 33.32
N ARG A 694 -27.34 9.38 33.23
CA ARG A 694 -28.23 9.59 32.06
C ARG A 694 -28.28 11.01 31.50
N THR A 695 -27.32 11.85 31.83
CA THR A 695 -27.15 13.19 31.24
C THR A 695 -25.69 13.44 30.88
N GLU A 696 -25.15 12.59 30.00
CA GLU A 696 -23.98 12.93 29.17
C GLU A 696 -24.09 12.43 27.72
N ASP A 697 -25.05 11.56 27.37
CA ASP A 697 -25.15 10.98 26.01
C ASP A 697 -26.07 11.72 25.02
N THR A 698 -26.45 12.97 25.26
CA THR A 698 -27.26 13.73 24.28
C THR A 698 -26.95 15.22 24.32
N MET A 699 -25.69 15.57 24.06
CA MET A 699 -25.27 16.88 23.54
C MET A 699 -23.78 16.83 23.19
N VAL A 700 -23.45 16.45 21.96
CA VAL A 700 -22.20 16.91 21.32
C VAL A 700 -22.58 17.48 19.97
N GLU A 701 -22.69 18.80 20.00
CA GLU A 701 -22.79 19.68 18.85
C GLU A 701 -21.47 19.64 18.06
N THR A 702 -21.63 19.79 16.76
CA THR A 702 -20.63 20.06 15.72
C THR A 702 -19.47 20.94 16.21
N GLY A 703 -18.28 20.35 16.30
CA GLY A 703 -17.03 21.06 16.61
C GLY A 703 -15.82 20.25 16.17
N GLN A 704 -15.34 20.52 14.95
CA GLN A 704 -14.04 20.02 14.48
C GLN A 704 -12.91 20.67 15.29
N MET A 705 -12.08 19.87 15.96
CA MET A 705 -10.63 20.12 16.10
C MET A 705 -9.86 18.82 16.33
N MET A 706 -8.64 18.83 15.77
CA MET A 706 -7.73 17.74 15.48
C MET A 706 -7.02 17.17 16.72
N GLY A 707 -6.89 15.84 16.76
CA GLY A 707 -6.07 15.08 17.72
C GLY A 707 -6.17 13.60 17.40
N GLY A 708 -5.21 13.08 16.65
CA GLY A 708 -5.22 11.71 16.13
C GLY A 708 -4.85 10.68 17.18
N ASP A 709 -5.70 9.67 17.36
CA ASP A 709 -5.34 8.39 17.95
C ASP A 709 -6.04 7.22 17.21
N MET A 710 -5.28 6.14 17.02
CA MET A 710 -5.57 4.95 16.19
C MET A 710 -6.73 4.04 16.65
N GLN A 711 -7.63 4.55 17.50
CA GLN A 711 -8.86 3.86 17.96
C GLN A 711 -10.15 4.44 17.35
N ALA A 712 -10.04 5.26 16.32
CA ALA A 712 -11.19 5.83 15.64
C ALA A 712 -11.97 4.80 14.80
N ASN A 713 -13.24 4.63 15.19
CA ASN A 713 -14.39 4.12 14.43
C ASN A 713 -14.95 2.70 14.72
N GLN A 714 -14.79 2.13 15.91
CA GLN A 714 -15.60 0.94 16.28
C GLN A 714 -17.07 1.27 16.58
N SER A 715 -17.38 2.51 17.00
CA SER A 715 -18.72 2.96 17.38
C SER A 715 -19.68 3.13 16.19
N ALA A 716 -19.20 3.59 15.02
CA ALA A 716 -20.02 3.69 13.80
C ALA A 716 -20.39 2.32 13.21
N TYR A 717 -19.69 1.25 13.62
CA TYR A 717 -19.96 -0.12 13.18
C TYR A 717 -20.64 -0.97 14.27
N ASN A 718 -21.02 -0.34 15.38
CA ASN A 718 -21.74 -0.97 16.48
C ASN A 718 -23.21 -1.23 16.11
N TYR A 719 -23.84 -2.17 16.82
CA TYR A 719 -25.25 -2.57 16.68
C TYR A 719 -26.20 -1.40 16.46
N SER A 720 -26.04 -0.30 17.19
CA SER A 720 -26.89 0.89 17.11
C SER A 720 -26.85 1.59 15.75
N SER A 721 -25.68 1.69 15.11
CA SER A 721 -25.52 2.33 13.79
C SER A 721 -26.08 1.49 12.64
N TRP A 722 -26.03 0.16 12.74
CA TRP A 722 -26.58 -0.74 11.70
C TRP A 722 -28.13 -0.69 11.65
N TYR A 723 -28.78 -0.32 12.75
CA TYR A 723 -30.24 -0.15 12.79
C TYR A 723 -30.72 1.16 12.14
N GLN A 724 -29.93 2.24 12.22
CA GLN A 724 -30.29 3.53 11.62
C GLN A 724 -30.43 3.47 10.09
N TYR A 725 -29.64 2.60 9.44
CA TYR A 725 -29.65 2.49 7.97
C TYR A 725 -30.69 1.51 7.39
N ASN A 726 -31.26 0.59 8.18
CA ASN A 726 -32.02 -0.55 7.65
C ASN A 726 -33.46 -0.69 8.17
N TYR A 727 -33.95 0.25 8.96
CA TYR A 727 -35.35 0.27 9.42
C TYR A 727 -36.05 1.56 8.98
N GLN A 728 -36.69 1.53 7.80
CA GLN A 728 -37.88 2.33 7.57
C GLN A 728 -39.04 1.66 8.31
N ASN A 729 -39.74 2.42 9.15
CA ASN A 729 -40.92 1.96 9.87
C ASN A 729 -41.96 1.41 8.88
N PRO A 730 -42.34 0.12 8.94
CA PRO A 730 -43.39 -0.45 8.08
C PRO A 730 -44.80 0.09 8.38
N TRP A 731 -44.96 0.86 9.45
CA TRP A 731 -46.24 1.37 9.96
C TRP A 731 -46.41 2.88 9.73
N SER A 732 -46.02 3.37 8.54
CA SER A 732 -46.47 4.69 8.08
C SER A 732 -47.73 4.49 7.22
N TYR A 733 -48.88 4.37 7.88
CA TYR A 733 -50.14 4.62 7.21
C TYR A 733 -50.38 6.13 7.26
N GLY A 734 -50.17 6.78 6.12
CA GLY A 734 -50.43 8.21 5.95
C GLY A 734 -49.41 8.87 5.05
N GLN A 735 -49.67 8.86 3.74
CA GLN A 735 -49.38 9.89 2.72
C GLN A 735 -49.44 9.24 1.32
N TYR A 736 -50.61 8.72 0.93
CA TYR A 736 -50.90 8.43 -0.48
C TYR A 736 -52.37 8.77 -0.76
N TYR A 737 -52.67 10.06 -0.82
CA TYR A 737 -53.73 10.59 -1.66
C TYR A 737 -53.16 11.82 -2.38
N PRO A 738 -52.99 11.79 -3.71
CA PRO A 738 -52.74 13.02 -4.45
C PRO A 738 -54.01 13.88 -4.38
N PRO A 739 -53.91 15.21 -4.17
CA PRO A 739 -55.09 16.08 -4.21
C PRO A 739 -55.72 16.07 -5.60
N PRO A 740 -57.05 16.24 -5.72
CA PRO A 740 -57.70 16.29 -7.02
C PRO A 740 -57.24 17.53 -7.80
N PRO A 741 -57.13 17.45 -9.13
CA PRO A 741 -56.77 18.59 -9.95
C PRO A 741 -57.86 19.65 -9.88
N THR A 742 -57.45 20.91 -9.66
CA THR A 742 -58.29 22.11 -9.74
C THR A 742 -58.83 22.34 -11.14
#